data_AF-A0A834TAW0-F1
#
_entry.id   AF-A0A834TAW0-F1
#
_cell.length_a   1.000
_cell.length_b   1.000
_cell.length_c   1.000
_cell.angle_alpha   90.00
_cell.angle_beta   90.00
_cell.angle_gamma   90.00
#
_symmetry.space_group_name_H-M   'P 1'
#
loop_
_entity.id
_entity.type
_entity.pdbx_description
1 polymer ?
#
loop_
_entity_poly.entity_id
_entity_poly.type
_entity_poly.pdbx_seq_one_letter_code
_entity_poly.pdbx_strand_id
1 'polypeptide(L)'
;MACVRSKANPLLSTLPHFLTWRNLGFRTVCSGRLGFATQSQLDSDSPLAGTKVLDTFKEEFEIGSRLITLETGKIARFANGAVVLGMDETKVLSTVTSAKGDGSRDFLPLTVDYQEKLFAQGVIPNSYMRREGAPKERELLCGRIIDRPIRPLFPAGFYHEVQVMASVLSSDGNQDPDVLAANATSAALMLSDIPWGGPIGVIRIGRICGKFVVNPTMDELNLSDLNLVYACTRDKTLMIDVQACEISEKDLEAGLRLAHPEAVKYIEPQIRLAAKAGKSKKEYKLSMLSDITLEKVGNLAEGPIEAVFTDPTYGKFERGEALDNITQDVKRVLEEEGDEESLKVLSKAVDTVRKKVVRKRIIAEGFRVDGRQLDEVRPLYCEAGNLPSLHGSALFSRGDTQVLCTVTLGAPTDAQRLDSLVGPSTKRFMLHYSFPPFCINEVGKRGGLNRREVGHGTLAEKALLAVLPPEEDFPYAVRVNSEVMASDGSTSMATVCGGSMALLDAGIPVREHVAGVSVGLVSEIDPCNFEITAYRILTDILGLEDHLGDMDFKIAGTRKGVTAIQLDIKPAGIPLDIICESLEPARKARVQILDRMDQEINVPRNRSDKNSPRLATLKYSNDVLRTLIGPLGAVMRKIEAETGARLSVDDGTLTIMAKNQSVMDKVRDKIDFIAGREIEVGGIYKGVVTSIKEFGAFVEFNGGQQGLLHISELSHEPVSRVSDVISVGQQLSLLCLSQDVHGNIKLSLKATLPRPEGMETNDVVEGSVPYAKETPNSLAPVGNKSIIQEEQNSASELVMGKYECDEEEQSTILNDSSKRNPKSVNGTKVDGKLKSRRSQDVSRSPLKSKSRKSQDVIDSTPNTNSHQSQDVIESPPSDSVPFTCEKSKSKTSVQKEAGDKAVTAKNMKIGVKVTAKVDQIRAHGLVLDLGGGLRGMYRFEADGRTDYKLGEEMQVVCSSFSRKGIPVLSLADDE
;
A
#
# COMPACT_ATOMS: atom_id res chain seq x y z
N MET A 1 -38.05 37.87 -24.35
CA MET A 1 -39.42 38.45 -24.41
C MET A 1 -40.38 37.51 -23.68
N ALA A 2 -41.48 38.01 -23.11
CA ALA A 2 -42.53 37.27 -22.35
C ALA A 2 -42.02 36.50 -21.10
N CYS A 3 -42.46 36.68 -19.85
CA CYS A 3 -43.64 37.27 -19.18
C CYS A 3 -44.76 36.28 -18.75
N VAL A 4 -44.58 35.74 -17.53
CA VAL A 4 -45.59 35.56 -16.45
C VAL A 4 -46.93 34.88 -16.76
N ARG A 5 -47.21 33.77 -16.06
CA ARG A 5 -48.46 33.61 -15.28
C ARG A 5 -48.41 32.52 -14.21
N SER A 6 -49.22 32.69 -13.17
CA SER A 6 -49.36 31.83 -11.99
C SER A 6 -50.73 31.16 -11.92
N LYS A 7 -50.84 30.09 -11.11
CA LYS A 7 -52.07 29.65 -10.40
C LYS A 7 -51.69 28.63 -9.30
N ALA A 8 -52.61 28.32 -8.39
CA ALA A 8 -52.32 27.62 -7.12
C ALA A 8 -53.32 26.49 -6.79
N ASN A 9 -52.93 25.63 -5.84
CA ASN A 9 -53.68 24.90 -4.78
C ASN A 9 -55.22 24.79 -4.91
N PRO A 10 -55.83 23.61 -4.60
CA PRO A 10 -55.97 23.23 -3.18
C PRO A 10 -56.08 21.72 -2.82
N LEU A 11 -56.28 21.49 -1.51
CA LEU A 11 -56.71 20.30 -0.71
C LEU A 11 -55.63 19.90 0.32
N LEU A 12 -55.81 19.96 1.66
CA LEU A 12 -56.88 19.53 2.58
C LEU A 12 -57.11 18.00 2.58
N SER A 13 -57.17 17.29 3.72
CA SER A 13 -57.00 17.70 5.14
C SER A 13 -57.04 16.49 6.10
N THR A 14 -56.32 16.55 7.22
CA THR A 14 -56.68 15.86 8.49
C THR A 14 -56.12 16.60 9.71
N LEU A 15 -56.82 16.47 10.85
CA LEU A 15 -56.63 17.12 12.17
C LEU A 15 -56.62 16.00 13.26
N PRO A 16 -56.51 16.22 14.61
CA PRO A 16 -56.63 17.48 15.38
C PRO A 16 -55.64 17.75 16.55
N HIS A 17 -55.69 19.00 17.01
CA HIS A 17 -55.45 19.61 18.34
C HIS A 17 -54.98 18.80 19.58
N PHE A 18 -54.26 19.50 20.47
CA PHE A 18 -54.77 19.80 21.84
C PHE A 18 -54.37 21.24 22.32
N LEU A 19 -54.95 21.68 23.45
CA LEU A 19 -55.08 23.04 24.04
C LEU A 19 -53.77 23.71 24.57
N THR A 20 -53.66 24.99 25.02
CA THR A 20 -54.31 26.34 24.82
C THR A 20 -53.55 27.43 25.61
N TRP A 21 -53.57 28.70 25.14
CA TRP A 21 -53.43 29.96 25.94
C TRP A 21 -52.09 30.20 26.69
N ARG A 22 -51.62 31.41 27.03
CA ARG A 22 -52.09 32.83 26.95
C ARG A 22 -50.81 33.75 26.90
N ASN A 23 -50.77 35.09 26.84
CA ASN A 23 -51.73 36.22 26.87
C ASN A 23 -51.19 37.40 26.00
N LEU A 24 -51.61 38.66 26.20
CA LEU A 24 -51.09 39.86 25.50
C LEU A 24 -50.95 41.11 26.42
N GLY A 25 -50.25 42.17 25.95
CA GLY A 25 -50.28 43.55 26.49
C GLY A 25 -48.92 44.28 26.41
N PHE A 26 -48.51 44.98 25.34
CA PHE A 26 -48.99 46.27 24.77
C PHE A 26 -49.04 47.48 25.74
N ARG A 27 -48.11 48.45 25.60
CA ARG A 27 -48.38 49.78 25.00
C ARG A 27 -47.16 50.72 24.88
N THR A 28 -47.34 51.75 24.04
CA THR A 28 -46.44 52.88 23.73
C THR A 28 -46.60 54.06 24.71
N VAL A 29 -45.62 54.98 24.74
CA VAL A 29 -45.83 56.44 24.86
C VAL A 29 -44.59 57.21 24.38
N CYS A 30 -44.76 58.47 23.98
CA CYS A 30 -43.69 59.35 23.44
C CYS A 30 -43.22 60.38 24.46
N SER A 31 -41.98 60.88 24.33
CA SER A 31 -41.65 62.32 24.35
C SER A 31 -40.14 62.54 24.20
N GLY A 32 -39.73 63.74 23.79
CA GLY A 32 -38.33 64.15 23.76
C GLY A 32 -38.15 65.53 24.39
N ARG A 33 -36.91 65.89 24.73
CA ARG A 33 -36.50 67.25 25.10
C ARG A 33 -35.11 67.56 24.57
N LEU A 34 -34.89 68.81 24.19
CA LEU A 34 -33.55 69.36 23.96
C LEU A 34 -32.84 69.55 25.31
N GLY A 35 -31.53 69.33 25.32
CA GLY A 35 -30.60 69.78 26.34
C GLY A 35 -29.32 70.25 25.65
N PHE A 36 -28.82 71.43 26.01
CA PHE A 36 -27.58 71.99 25.44
C PHE A 36 -26.33 71.32 26.02
N ALA A 37 -25.25 71.32 25.25
CA ALA A 37 -23.98 70.73 25.67
C ALA A 37 -23.16 71.65 26.59
N THR A 38 -22.48 71.04 27.57
CA THR A 38 -21.30 71.59 28.24
C THR A 38 -20.24 70.50 28.36
N GLN A 39 -18.97 70.84 28.10
CA GLN A 39 -17.86 69.87 28.19
C GLN A 39 -17.33 69.77 29.63
N SER A 40 -17.06 68.55 30.09
CA SER A 40 -16.09 68.30 31.17
C SER A 40 -15.51 66.88 31.07
N GLN A 41 -14.23 66.83 30.72
CA GLN A 41 -13.19 65.85 31.09
C GLN A 41 -13.57 64.37 31.36
N LEU A 42 -12.91 63.49 30.58
CA LEU A 42 -12.19 62.29 31.02
C LEU A 42 -12.61 61.65 32.36
N ASP A 43 -13.15 60.44 32.28
CA ASP A 43 -12.75 59.37 33.20
C ASP A 43 -12.80 58.00 32.52
N SER A 44 -12.26 56.96 33.15
CA SER A 44 -11.91 55.70 32.46
C SER A 44 -13.09 54.73 32.23
N ASP A 45 -13.67 54.73 31.04
CA ASP A 45 -14.51 53.62 30.58
C ASP A 45 -13.63 52.40 30.22
N SER A 46 -13.67 51.37 31.06
CA SER A 46 -13.32 50.01 30.63
C SER A 46 -14.21 49.64 29.45
N PRO A 47 -13.71 48.96 28.39
CA PRO A 47 -14.51 48.74 27.19
C PRO A 47 -15.72 47.85 27.49
N LEU A 48 -16.89 48.50 27.63
CA LEU A 48 -18.21 47.88 27.57
C LEU A 48 -18.20 46.88 26.42
N ALA A 49 -18.65 45.65 26.68
CA ALA A 49 -18.46 44.50 25.80
C ALA A 49 -19.10 44.72 24.42
N GLY A 50 -18.35 45.36 23.53
CA GLY A 50 -18.90 46.02 22.35
C GLY A 50 -19.55 45.02 21.40
N THR A 51 -20.62 45.46 20.73
CA THR A 51 -21.33 44.69 19.71
C THR A 51 -20.36 44.28 18.61
N LYS A 52 -19.80 43.07 18.69
CA LYS A 52 -18.69 42.62 17.82
C LYS A 52 -19.16 42.40 16.38
N VAL A 53 -19.13 43.49 15.61
CA VAL A 53 -19.32 43.51 14.15
C VAL A 53 -18.49 42.40 13.50
N LEU A 54 -19.02 41.85 12.40
CA LEU A 54 -18.37 40.80 11.62
C LEU A 54 -17.41 41.41 10.59
N ASP A 55 -16.38 42.08 11.10
CA ASP A 55 -15.28 42.60 10.29
C ASP A 55 -14.64 41.44 9.52
N THR A 56 -14.59 41.58 8.20
CA THR A 56 -14.13 40.54 7.27
C THR A 56 -13.02 41.12 6.41
N PHE A 57 -11.85 40.49 6.43
CA PHE A 57 -10.68 40.93 5.69
C PHE A 57 -10.41 39.97 4.55
N LYS A 58 -10.17 40.50 3.35
CA LYS A 58 -9.92 39.71 2.13
C LYS A 58 -8.66 40.18 1.41
N GLU A 59 -7.93 39.23 0.84
CA GLU A 59 -6.90 39.42 -0.19
C GLU A 59 -7.28 38.58 -1.43
N GLU A 60 -6.98 39.10 -2.61
CA GLU A 60 -7.21 38.44 -3.91
C GLU A 60 -5.94 38.58 -4.76
N PHE A 61 -5.55 37.53 -5.48
CA PHE A 61 -4.31 37.48 -6.28
C PHE A 61 -4.35 36.33 -7.29
N GLU A 62 -3.57 36.42 -8.36
CA GLU A 62 -3.53 35.41 -9.42
C GLU A 62 -2.26 34.53 -9.33
N ILE A 63 -2.42 33.23 -9.54
CA ILE A 63 -1.32 32.25 -9.66
C ILE A 63 -1.64 31.29 -10.81
N GLY A 64 -0.66 31.05 -11.69
CA GLY A 64 -0.91 30.45 -13.00
C GLY A 64 -1.93 31.30 -13.78
N SER A 65 -3.09 30.72 -14.06
CA SER A 65 -4.24 31.37 -14.73
C SER A 65 -5.46 31.57 -13.82
N ARG A 66 -5.30 31.43 -12.49
CA ARG A 66 -6.43 31.30 -11.54
C ARG A 66 -6.41 32.35 -10.45
N LEU A 67 -7.60 32.80 -10.07
CA LEU A 67 -7.83 33.73 -8.98
C LEU A 67 -7.87 32.99 -7.64
N ILE A 68 -6.93 33.31 -6.76
CA ILE A 68 -6.88 32.85 -5.37
C ILE A 68 -7.45 33.92 -4.46
N THR A 69 -8.21 33.49 -3.45
CA THR A 69 -8.78 34.36 -2.42
C THR A 69 -8.40 33.89 -1.02
N LEU A 70 -8.10 34.81 -0.11
CA LEU A 70 -7.90 34.56 1.32
C LEU A 70 -8.88 35.42 2.11
N GLU A 71 -9.69 34.82 3.00
CA GLU A 71 -10.69 35.49 3.83
C GLU A 71 -10.49 35.18 5.33
N THR A 72 -10.55 36.19 6.20
CA THR A 72 -10.50 36.03 7.66
C THR A 72 -11.45 36.99 8.40
N GLY A 73 -11.58 36.83 9.72
CA GLY A 73 -12.42 37.65 10.61
C GLY A 73 -13.87 37.16 10.77
N LYS A 74 -14.41 36.46 9.77
CA LYS A 74 -15.81 35.98 9.72
C LYS A 74 -16.03 34.61 10.38
N ILE A 75 -15.17 33.63 10.08
CA ILE A 75 -15.30 32.22 10.51
C ILE A 75 -14.25 31.90 11.58
N ALA A 76 -14.60 31.00 12.52
CA ALA A 76 -13.71 30.47 13.56
C ALA A 76 -12.96 31.51 14.43
N ARG A 77 -13.62 32.65 14.70
CA ARG A 77 -13.08 33.84 15.43
C ARG A 77 -12.40 33.58 16.79
N PHE A 78 -12.58 32.41 17.40
CA PHE A 78 -11.98 32.02 18.68
C PHE A 78 -10.61 31.32 18.54
N ALA A 79 -10.21 30.91 17.34
CA ALA A 79 -8.90 30.30 17.10
C ALA A 79 -7.75 31.30 17.33
N ASN A 80 -6.52 30.80 17.51
CA ASN A 80 -5.33 31.65 17.52
C ASN A 80 -5.16 32.30 16.13
N GLY A 81 -5.37 31.56 15.05
CA GLY A 81 -5.58 32.12 13.70
C GLY A 81 -6.57 31.28 12.88
N ALA A 82 -7.22 31.89 11.89
CA ALA A 82 -8.18 31.21 11.01
C ALA A 82 -8.23 31.88 9.63
N VAL A 83 -8.23 31.09 8.55
CA VAL A 83 -8.34 31.56 7.16
C VAL A 83 -9.19 30.61 6.34
N VAL A 84 -10.09 31.15 5.52
CA VAL A 84 -10.65 30.43 4.37
C VAL A 84 -9.85 30.81 3.13
N LEU A 85 -9.29 29.82 2.44
CA LEU A 85 -8.69 30.00 1.12
C LEU A 85 -9.62 29.39 0.07
N GLY A 86 -9.97 30.18 -0.95
CA GLY A 86 -10.77 29.73 -2.09
C GLY A 86 -10.00 29.84 -3.41
N MET A 87 -10.09 28.79 -4.23
CA MET A 87 -9.73 28.80 -5.65
C MET A 87 -10.94 28.24 -6.40
N ASP A 88 -11.49 29.04 -7.32
CA ASP A 88 -12.77 28.78 -7.97
C ASP A 88 -13.88 28.49 -6.93
N GLU A 89 -14.63 27.39 -7.06
CA GLU A 89 -15.63 26.99 -6.07
C GLU A 89 -15.09 26.10 -4.93
N THR A 90 -13.85 25.62 -5.02
CA THR A 90 -13.22 24.82 -3.96
C THR A 90 -12.67 25.74 -2.86
N LYS A 91 -13.15 25.56 -1.63
CA LYS A 91 -12.84 26.43 -0.47
C LYS A 91 -12.45 25.60 0.75
N VAL A 92 -11.33 25.94 1.36
CA VAL A 92 -10.77 25.24 2.53
C VAL A 92 -10.62 26.21 3.69
N LEU A 93 -11.17 25.85 4.85
CA LEU A 93 -10.90 26.52 6.12
C LEU A 93 -9.68 25.85 6.78
N SER A 94 -8.67 26.64 7.14
CA SER A 94 -7.66 26.23 8.12
C SER A 94 -7.74 27.08 9.37
N THR A 95 -7.65 26.44 10.53
CA THR A 95 -7.62 27.07 11.86
C THR A 95 -6.46 26.55 12.67
N VAL A 96 -5.78 27.42 13.40
CA VAL A 96 -4.65 27.08 14.27
C VAL A 96 -4.93 27.50 15.71
N THR A 97 -4.56 26.66 16.65
CA THR A 97 -4.71 26.88 18.11
C THR A 97 -3.44 26.47 18.85
N SER A 98 -3.17 27.13 19.98
CA SER A 98 -2.04 26.82 20.87
C SER A 98 -2.50 26.68 22.32
N ALA A 99 -1.97 25.68 23.02
CA ALA A 99 -2.13 25.54 24.46
C ALA A 99 -1.42 26.68 25.21
N LYS A 100 -1.97 27.05 26.38
CA LYS A 100 -1.51 28.21 27.16
C LYS A 100 -0.35 27.97 28.12
N GLY A 101 -0.10 26.71 28.51
CA GLY A 101 0.87 26.37 29.55
C GLY A 101 2.07 25.57 29.05
N ASP A 102 3.18 25.73 29.75
CA ASP A 102 4.45 25.03 29.52
C ASP A 102 4.36 23.58 30.00
N GLY A 103 4.17 22.64 29.08
CA GLY A 103 4.29 21.21 29.37
C GLY A 103 5.76 20.80 29.41
N SER A 104 6.17 20.00 30.40
CA SER A 104 7.48 19.34 30.42
C SER A 104 7.53 18.26 29.33
N ARG A 105 7.88 18.66 28.10
CA ARG A 105 7.97 17.82 26.91
C ARG A 105 9.21 18.23 26.11
N ASP A 106 9.97 17.25 25.63
CA ASP A 106 11.24 17.50 24.94
C ASP A 106 11.08 17.69 23.42
N PHE A 107 9.85 17.60 22.91
CA PHE A 107 9.50 17.65 21.48
C PHE A 107 8.33 18.61 21.21
N LEU A 108 8.29 19.18 19.99
CA LEU A 108 7.18 20.01 19.51
C LEU A 108 5.90 19.19 19.31
N PRO A 109 4.85 19.37 20.13
CA PRO A 109 3.58 18.65 20.02
C PRO A 109 2.66 19.36 19.02
N LEU A 110 3.13 19.50 17.78
CA LEU A 110 2.34 19.94 16.64
C LEU A 110 1.50 18.77 16.11
N THR A 111 0.18 18.92 16.09
CA THR A 111 -0.79 18.00 15.49
C THR A 111 -1.48 18.69 14.32
N VAL A 112 -1.44 18.08 13.14
CA VAL A 112 -2.13 18.58 11.94
C VAL A 112 -3.21 17.59 11.51
N ASP A 113 -4.46 18.04 11.53
CA ASP A 113 -5.61 17.25 11.10
C ASP A 113 -6.25 17.91 9.87
N TYR A 114 -6.36 17.15 8.78
CA TYR A 114 -7.06 17.55 7.56
C TYR A 114 -8.30 16.66 7.38
N GLN A 115 -9.42 17.24 6.96
CA GLN A 115 -10.71 16.54 6.90
C GLN A 115 -11.49 16.80 5.59
N GLU A 116 -11.89 15.71 4.92
CA GLU A 116 -12.77 15.72 3.74
C GLU A 116 -14.19 15.29 4.14
N LYS A 117 -15.07 16.29 4.26
CA LYS A 117 -16.47 16.11 4.66
C LYS A 117 -17.34 16.08 3.42
N LEU A 118 -18.18 15.07 3.27
CA LEU A 118 -18.89 14.81 2.01
C LEU A 118 -19.99 15.84 1.71
N PHE A 119 -20.41 16.61 2.72
CA PHE A 119 -21.24 17.80 2.50
C PHE A 119 -20.58 18.85 1.60
N ALA A 120 -19.26 18.85 1.44
CA ALA A 120 -18.54 19.78 0.54
C ALA A 120 -18.95 19.62 -0.93
N GLN A 121 -19.52 18.46 -1.29
CA GLN A 121 -20.15 18.14 -2.58
C GLN A 121 -21.67 17.87 -2.45
N GLY A 122 -22.26 18.14 -1.28
CA GLY A 122 -23.67 17.86 -0.98
C GLY A 122 -24.01 16.37 -0.78
N VAL A 123 -23.01 15.50 -0.61
CA VAL A 123 -23.17 14.04 -0.53
C VAL A 123 -23.29 13.56 0.92
N ILE A 124 -24.19 12.60 1.17
CA ILE A 124 -24.32 11.92 2.47
C ILE A 124 -23.33 10.74 2.52
N PRO A 125 -22.51 10.57 3.58
CA PRO A 125 -21.52 9.50 3.66
C PRO A 125 -22.07 8.09 3.44
N ASN A 126 -21.27 7.25 2.78
CA ASN A 126 -21.57 5.84 2.54
C ASN A 126 -21.27 4.92 3.74
N SER A 127 -20.81 5.47 4.86
CA SER A 127 -20.63 4.73 6.11
C SER A 127 -21.98 4.28 6.70
N TYR A 128 -21.97 3.20 7.47
CA TYR A 128 -23.16 2.68 8.15
C TYR A 128 -23.87 3.72 9.04
N MET A 129 -23.10 4.65 9.63
CA MET A 129 -23.60 5.72 10.49
C MET A 129 -24.00 7.00 9.73
N ARG A 130 -23.86 7.04 8.39
CA ARG A 130 -24.09 8.22 7.54
C ARG A 130 -23.33 9.47 8.02
N ARG A 131 -22.11 9.25 8.51
CA ARG A 131 -21.19 10.25 9.07
C ARG A 131 -19.73 9.89 8.74
N GLU A 132 -18.88 10.89 8.60
CA GLU A 132 -17.42 10.73 8.52
C GLU A 132 -16.88 9.96 9.74
N GLY A 133 -15.93 9.06 9.51
CA GLY A 133 -15.44 8.08 10.48
C GLY A 133 -14.05 8.40 11.03
N ALA A 134 -13.22 7.36 11.15
CA ALA A 134 -11.78 7.55 11.37
C ALA A 134 -11.11 8.11 10.10
N PRO A 135 -9.99 8.86 10.21
CA PRO A 135 -9.32 9.46 9.05
C PRO A 135 -8.90 8.43 7.99
N LYS A 136 -9.16 8.79 6.73
CA LYS A 136 -8.84 8.01 5.52
C LYS A 136 -7.36 8.15 5.14
N GLU A 137 -6.86 7.26 4.27
CA GLU A 137 -5.47 7.29 3.77
C GLU A 137 -5.08 8.69 3.25
N ARG A 138 -5.88 9.24 2.32
CA ARG A 138 -5.68 10.59 1.77
C ARG A 138 -5.74 11.69 2.82
N GLU A 139 -6.61 11.61 3.82
CA GLU A 139 -6.69 12.64 4.87
C GLU A 139 -5.41 12.69 5.72
N LEU A 140 -4.83 11.52 6.04
CA LEU A 140 -3.55 11.42 6.74
C LEU A 140 -2.38 11.92 5.87
N LEU A 141 -2.43 11.70 4.55
CA LEU A 141 -1.43 12.18 3.59
C LEU A 141 -1.48 13.70 3.42
N CYS A 142 -2.65 14.30 3.24
CA CYS A 142 -2.83 15.75 3.17
C CYS A 142 -2.38 16.41 4.49
N GLY A 143 -2.71 15.81 5.64
CA GLY A 143 -2.18 16.25 6.94
C GLY A 143 -0.65 16.23 7.00
N ARG A 144 0.03 15.26 6.36
CA ARG A 144 1.50 15.24 6.24
C ARG A 144 2.03 16.29 5.26
N ILE A 145 1.37 16.54 4.13
CA ILE A 145 1.75 17.60 3.16
C ILE A 145 1.74 18.98 3.84
N ILE A 146 0.83 19.21 4.78
CA ILE A 146 0.76 20.44 5.58
C ILE A 146 1.82 20.44 6.70
N ASP A 147 1.97 19.35 7.45
CA ASP A 147 2.89 19.25 8.62
C ASP A 147 4.37 19.43 8.23
N ARG A 148 4.81 18.76 7.15
CA ARG A 148 6.21 18.70 6.71
C ARG A 148 6.87 20.08 6.52
N PRO A 149 6.30 21.04 5.75
CA PRO A 149 6.93 22.35 5.55
C PRO A 149 6.70 23.34 6.70
N ILE A 150 5.67 23.20 7.55
CA ILE A 150 5.43 24.15 8.65
C ILE A 150 6.24 23.82 9.91
N ARG A 151 6.54 22.53 10.15
CA ARG A 151 7.23 22.04 11.36
C ARG A 151 8.66 22.61 11.55
N PRO A 152 9.52 22.72 10.51
CA PRO A 152 10.88 23.28 10.65
C PRO A 152 10.93 24.77 11.01
N LEU A 153 9.82 25.49 10.83
CA LEU A 153 9.74 26.94 11.03
C LEU A 153 9.24 27.35 12.44
N PHE A 154 9.00 26.39 13.33
CA PHE A 154 8.80 26.69 14.75
C PHE A 154 10.17 26.90 15.44
N PRO A 155 10.32 27.89 16.34
CA PRO A 155 11.58 28.12 17.04
C PRO A 155 12.08 26.90 17.82
N ALA A 156 13.40 26.71 17.85
CA ALA A 156 14.02 25.68 18.70
C ALA A 156 13.65 25.90 20.18
N GLY A 157 13.33 24.82 20.89
CA GLY A 157 12.87 24.88 22.29
C GLY A 157 11.43 25.38 22.47
N PHE A 158 10.63 25.52 21.40
CA PHE A 158 9.19 25.77 21.50
C PHE A 158 8.42 24.44 21.65
N TYR A 159 7.81 24.23 22.83
CA TYR A 159 7.18 22.96 23.22
C TYR A 159 5.68 23.07 23.57
N HIS A 160 5.04 24.20 23.25
CA HIS A 160 3.59 24.34 23.39
C HIS A 160 2.85 23.41 22.41
N GLU A 161 1.79 22.77 22.87
CA GLU A 161 0.91 21.98 22.01
C GLU A 161 0.19 22.89 21.03
N VAL A 162 0.33 22.59 19.73
CA VAL A 162 -0.28 23.35 18.63
C VAL A 162 -1.13 22.40 17.81
N GLN A 163 -2.41 22.76 17.60
CA GLN A 163 -3.28 22.02 16.69
C GLN A 163 -3.58 22.87 15.45
N VAL A 164 -3.40 22.26 14.28
CA VAL A 164 -3.89 22.75 13.00
C VAL A 164 -5.08 21.88 12.61
N MET A 165 -6.21 22.50 12.28
CA MET A 165 -7.35 21.81 11.67
C MET A 165 -7.67 22.44 10.32
N ALA A 166 -7.47 21.67 9.25
CA ALA A 166 -7.94 21.97 7.91
C ALA A 166 -9.24 21.22 7.61
N SER A 167 -10.20 21.88 6.98
CA SER A 167 -11.48 21.27 6.56
C SER A 167 -11.93 21.87 5.23
N VAL A 168 -12.21 20.98 4.26
CA VAL A 168 -12.84 21.38 3.01
C VAL A 168 -14.29 21.81 3.31
N LEU A 169 -14.67 23.01 2.88
CA LEU A 169 -16.01 23.58 3.07
C LEU A 169 -16.89 23.36 1.85
N SER A 170 -16.31 23.51 0.65
CA SER A 170 -16.91 23.21 -0.64
C SER A 170 -15.84 22.66 -1.58
N SER A 171 -16.23 21.77 -2.49
CA SER A 171 -15.40 21.39 -3.63
C SER A 171 -16.28 21.07 -4.85
N ASP A 172 -15.80 21.49 -6.01
CA ASP A 172 -16.37 21.19 -7.32
C ASP A 172 -15.85 19.88 -7.93
N GLY A 173 -14.88 19.22 -7.27
CA GLY A 173 -14.21 18.02 -7.78
C GLY A 173 -13.08 18.30 -8.78
N ASN A 174 -13.07 19.49 -9.41
CA ASN A 174 -12.05 19.87 -10.38
C ASN A 174 -10.70 20.20 -9.72
N GLN A 175 -10.72 20.75 -8.51
CA GLN A 175 -9.53 21.25 -7.81
C GLN A 175 -9.16 20.42 -6.59
N ASP A 176 -7.88 20.04 -6.47
CA ASP A 176 -7.38 19.35 -5.28
C ASP A 176 -7.21 20.33 -4.10
N PRO A 177 -7.93 20.15 -2.98
CA PRO A 177 -7.84 21.03 -1.81
C PRO A 177 -6.53 20.93 -1.00
N ASP A 178 -5.60 20.01 -1.29
CA ASP A 178 -4.40 19.80 -0.45
C ASP A 178 -3.44 21.01 -0.40
N VAL A 179 -3.10 21.58 -1.56
CA VAL A 179 -2.28 22.79 -1.71
C VAL A 179 -2.98 24.01 -1.10
N LEU A 180 -4.30 24.09 -1.23
CA LEU A 180 -5.11 25.14 -0.62
C LEU A 180 -5.05 25.05 0.91
N ALA A 181 -5.16 23.83 1.47
CA ALA A 181 -5.08 23.60 2.91
C ALA A 181 -3.72 24.00 3.50
N ALA A 182 -2.62 23.76 2.77
CA ALA A 182 -1.28 24.13 3.21
C ALA A 182 -1.08 25.66 3.21
N ASN A 183 -1.45 26.35 2.12
CA ASN A 183 -1.36 27.81 2.05
C ASN A 183 -2.32 28.51 3.05
N ALA A 184 -3.54 27.97 3.25
CA ALA A 184 -4.47 28.46 4.27
C ALA A 184 -3.91 28.31 5.69
N THR A 185 -3.19 27.21 5.95
CA THR A 185 -2.53 26.97 7.25
C THR A 185 -1.40 27.95 7.49
N SER A 186 -0.57 28.21 6.48
CA SER A 186 0.48 29.25 6.55
C SER A 186 -0.13 30.62 6.86
N ALA A 187 -1.19 31.01 6.15
CA ALA A 187 -1.89 32.27 6.38
C ALA A 187 -2.50 32.36 7.79
N ALA A 188 -3.06 31.26 8.31
CA ALA A 188 -3.58 31.18 9.67
C ALA A 188 -2.48 31.27 10.75
N LEU A 189 -1.30 30.66 10.54
CA LEU A 189 -0.14 30.81 11.42
C LEU A 189 0.39 32.25 11.42
N MET A 190 0.43 32.91 10.27
CA MET A 190 0.82 34.33 10.17
C MET A 190 -0.12 35.25 10.97
N LEU A 191 -1.44 35.06 10.85
CA LEU A 191 -2.45 35.81 11.62
C LEU A 191 -2.43 35.53 13.13
N SER A 192 -1.88 34.40 13.56
CA SER A 192 -1.89 33.98 14.95
C SER A 192 -0.84 34.67 15.82
N ASP A 193 -1.04 34.62 17.13
CA ASP A 193 -0.09 35.02 18.18
C ASP A 193 1.08 34.01 18.38
N ILE A 194 1.06 32.88 17.67
CA ILE A 194 2.04 31.78 17.75
C ILE A 194 3.36 32.19 17.05
N PRO A 195 4.54 31.92 17.64
CA PRO A 195 5.82 32.30 17.07
C PRO A 195 6.22 31.27 16.00
N TRP A 196 6.37 31.74 14.76
CA TRP A 196 6.57 30.88 13.60
C TRP A 196 7.24 31.67 12.48
N GLY A 197 8.34 31.14 11.94
CA GLY A 197 9.24 31.80 10.98
C GLY A 197 8.82 31.70 9.51
N GLY A 198 7.53 31.64 9.24
CA GLY A 198 6.98 31.69 7.87
C GLY A 198 6.77 33.12 7.34
N PRO A 199 5.94 33.30 6.30
CA PRO A 199 5.06 32.32 5.67
C PRO A 199 5.79 31.33 4.75
N ILE A 200 5.06 30.30 4.33
CA ILE A 200 5.43 29.43 3.21
C ILE A 200 4.51 29.67 2.01
N GLY A 201 5.04 29.38 0.82
CA GLY A 201 4.25 29.13 -0.38
C GLY A 201 4.25 27.63 -0.70
N VAL A 202 3.10 27.10 -1.12
CA VAL A 202 2.97 25.70 -1.59
C VAL A 202 2.27 25.69 -2.94
N ILE A 203 2.72 24.87 -3.89
CA ILE A 203 2.14 24.80 -5.23
C ILE A 203 2.19 23.38 -5.81
N ARG A 204 1.34 23.08 -6.78
CA ARG A 204 1.41 21.86 -7.60
C ARG A 204 1.81 22.20 -9.04
N ILE A 205 2.71 21.42 -9.63
CA ILE A 205 3.10 21.51 -11.05
C ILE A 205 2.76 20.18 -11.73
N GLY A 206 2.01 20.27 -12.84
CA GLY A 206 1.84 19.18 -13.81
C GLY A 206 2.73 19.35 -15.02
N ARG A 207 2.82 18.33 -15.87
CA ARG A 207 3.47 18.37 -17.19
C ARG A 207 2.65 17.55 -18.20
N ILE A 208 2.08 18.23 -19.19
CA ILE A 208 1.24 17.63 -20.24
C ILE A 208 1.93 17.86 -21.59
N CYS A 209 2.16 16.79 -22.36
CA CYS A 209 2.88 16.83 -23.64
C CYS A 209 4.21 17.63 -23.56
N GLY A 210 4.96 17.47 -22.46
CA GLY A 210 6.23 18.16 -22.20
C GLY A 210 6.11 19.62 -21.72
N LYS A 211 4.91 20.21 -21.66
CA LYS A 211 4.68 21.58 -21.16
C LYS A 211 4.24 21.56 -19.71
N PHE A 212 4.86 22.38 -18.86
CA PHE A 212 4.46 22.50 -17.45
C PHE A 212 3.14 23.28 -17.29
N VAL A 213 2.32 22.86 -16.34
CA VAL A 213 1.04 23.49 -15.95
C VAL A 213 1.10 23.84 -14.47
N VAL A 214 0.81 25.09 -14.12
CA VAL A 214 0.82 25.59 -12.74
C VAL A 214 -0.54 25.38 -12.11
N ASN A 215 -0.60 24.67 -10.99
CA ASN A 215 -1.81 24.19 -10.31
C ASN A 215 -2.80 23.54 -11.31
N PRO A 216 -2.52 22.36 -11.88
CA PRO A 216 -3.46 21.68 -12.78
C PRO A 216 -4.78 21.28 -12.08
N THR A 217 -5.88 21.22 -12.83
CA THR A 217 -7.12 20.53 -12.39
C THR A 217 -6.86 19.03 -12.23
N MET A 218 -7.81 18.30 -11.63
CA MET A 218 -7.77 16.84 -11.60
C MET A 218 -7.75 16.22 -13.01
N ASP A 219 -8.46 16.79 -13.99
CA ASP A 219 -8.45 16.29 -15.37
C ASP A 219 -7.13 16.58 -16.09
N GLU A 220 -6.58 17.79 -15.92
CA GLU A 220 -5.24 18.15 -16.40
C GLU A 220 -4.17 17.23 -15.76
N LEU A 221 -4.34 16.89 -14.48
CA LEU A 221 -3.44 16.01 -13.74
C LEU A 221 -3.56 14.53 -14.15
N ASN A 222 -4.75 14.07 -14.54
CA ASN A 222 -4.97 12.74 -15.11
C ASN A 222 -4.28 12.56 -16.49
N LEU A 223 -4.08 13.66 -17.23
CA LEU A 223 -3.33 13.69 -18.50
C LEU A 223 -1.83 14.02 -18.32
N SER A 224 -1.37 14.18 -17.07
CA SER A 224 -0.04 14.66 -16.73
C SER A 224 0.94 13.53 -16.47
N ASP A 225 2.16 13.61 -17.00
CA ASP A 225 3.24 12.66 -16.69
C ASP A 225 4.03 13.02 -15.42
N LEU A 226 3.66 14.14 -14.78
CA LEU A 226 4.23 14.67 -13.55
C LEU A 226 3.14 15.15 -12.58
N ASN A 227 3.30 14.84 -11.30
CA ASN A 227 2.58 15.48 -10.20
C ASN A 227 3.62 15.88 -9.15
N LEU A 228 4.11 17.12 -9.24
CA LEU A 228 5.09 17.72 -8.33
C LEU A 228 4.37 18.66 -7.36
N VAL A 229 4.36 18.35 -6.06
CA VAL A 229 3.99 19.28 -5.00
C VAL A 229 5.27 19.84 -4.39
N TYR A 230 5.36 21.17 -4.31
CA TYR A 230 6.55 21.91 -3.90
C TYR A 230 6.21 22.96 -2.85
N ALA A 231 7.04 23.11 -1.82
CA ALA A 231 6.88 24.13 -0.78
C ALA A 231 8.21 24.83 -0.43
N CYS A 232 8.15 26.15 -0.20
CA CYS A 232 9.32 26.99 0.07
C CYS A 232 9.02 28.19 0.98
N THR A 233 10.08 28.80 1.50
CA THR A 233 10.11 30.20 1.96
C THR A 233 10.27 31.14 0.74
N ARG A 234 10.77 32.37 0.94
CA ARG A 234 11.06 33.33 -0.14
C ARG A 234 12.33 32.98 -0.95
N ASP A 235 13.18 32.12 -0.39
CA ASP A 235 14.58 31.90 -0.78
C ASP A 235 14.99 30.41 -0.75
N LYS A 236 14.37 29.59 0.11
CA LYS A 236 14.79 28.22 0.42
C LYS A 236 13.64 27.22 0.23
N THR A 237 13.97 26.04 -0.28
CA THR A 237 13.03 24.90 -0.38
C THR A 237 12.79 24.32 1.01
N LEU A 238 11.57 23.86 1.30
CA LEU A 238 11.20 23.18 2.56
C LEU A 238 10.73 21.74 2.36
N MET A 239 9.97 21.47 1.30
CA MET A 239 9.37 20.16 1.08
C MET A 239 9.12 19.92 -0.42
N ILE A 240 9.36 18.69 -0.86
CA ILE A 240 8.99 18.20 -2.19
C ILE A 240 8.29 16.85 -2.04
N ASP A 241 7.24 16.61 -2.83
CA ASP A 241 6.64 15.30 -3.04
C ASP A 241 6.34 15.15 -4.54
N VAL A 242 6.81 14.07 -5.18
CA VAL A 242 6.63 13.84 -6.62
C VAL A 242 6.07 12.44 -6.88
N GLN A 243 5.17 12.36 -7.86
CA GLN A 243 4.80 11.15 -8.59
C GLN A 243 4.99 11.45 -10.09
N ALA A 244 5.59 10.55 -10.85
CA ALA A 244 5.88 10.78 -12.27
C ALA A 244 5.98 9.47 -13.08
N CYS A 245 5.81 9.58 -14.40
CA CYS A 245 5.91 8.47 -15.34
C CYS A 245 7.29 8.44 -16.03
N GLU A 246 8.35 8.10 -15.27
CA GLU A 246 9.75 8.03 -15.74
C GLU A 246 10.33 9.39 -16.21
N ILE A 247 10.08 10.49 -15.48
CA ILE A 247 10.58 11.83 -15.84
C ILE A 247 12.12 11.93 -15.73
N SER A 248 12.78 12.56 -16.71
CA SER A 248 14.23 12.76 -16.67
C SER A 248 14.65 13.72 -15.54
N GLU A 249 15.83 13.52 -14.95
CA GLU A 249 16.35 14.40 -13.90
C GLU A 249 16.46 15.87 -14.36
N LYS A 250 16.75 16.10 -15.66
CA LYS A 250 16.82 17.44 -16.26
C LYS A 250 15.46 18.12 -16.36
N ASP A 251 14.42 17.39 -16.76
CA ASP A 251 13.06 17.96 -16.84
C ASP A 251 12.49 18.21 -15.44
N LEU A 252 12.79 17.32 -14.50
CA LEU A 252 12.47 17.50 -13.09
C LEU A 252 13.13 18.77 -12.52
N GLU A 253 14.41 19.01 -12.83
CA GLU A 253 15.11 20.25 -12.46
C GLU A 253 14.39 21.49 -13.03
N ALA A 254 14.01 21.46 -14.31
CA ALA A 254 13.27 22.55 -14.95
C ALA A 254 11.89 22.78 -14.28
N GLY A 255 11.18 21.71 -13.92
CA GLY A 255 9.93 21.78 -13.17
C GLY A 255 10.09 22.38 -11.76
N LEU A 256 11.18 22.06 -11.07
CA LEU A 256 11.52 22.64 -9.76
C LEU A 256 11.90 24.13 -9.85
N ARG A 257 12.71 24.50 -10.86
CA ARG A 257 13.07 25.91 -11.13
C ARG A 257 11.86 26.76 -11.53
N LEU A 258 10.80 26.16 -12.09
CA LEU A 258 9.51 26.82 -12.30
C LEU A 258 8.65 26.86 -11.02
N ALA A 259 8.63 25.78 -10.23
CA ALA A 259 7.79 25.68 -9.03
C ALA A 259 8.11 26.75 -7.98
N HIS A 260 9.39 27.06 -7.77
CA HIS A 260 9.82 28.01 -6.74
C HIS A 260 9.27 29.44 -6.92
N PRO A 261 9.51 30.15 -8.04
CA PRO A 261 8.99 31.52 -8.22
C PRO A 261 7.46 31.60 -8.24
N GLU A 262 6.77 30.55 -8.70
CA GLU A 262 5.31 30.49 -8.65
C GLU A 262 4.78 30.27 -7.23
N ALA A 263 5.41 29.39 -6.43
CA ALA A 263 5.07 29.18 -5.03
C ALA A 263 5.30 30.46 -4.17
N VAL A 264 6.39 31.20 -4.43
CA VAL A 264 6.69 32.47 -3.73
C VAL A 264 5.58 33.52 -3.92
N LYS A 265 4.75 33.46 -4.97
CA LYS A 265 3.60 34.37 -5.14
C LYS A 265 2.57 34.27 -4.02
N TYR A 266 2.46 33.13 -3.33
CA TYR A 266 1.57 32.98 -2.16
C TYR A 266 2.05 33.77 -0.93
N ILE A 267 3.32 34.17 -0.83
CA ILE A 267 3.90 34.77 0.38
C ILE A 267 3.40 36.20 0.63
N GLU A 268 3.47 37.07 -0.36
CA GLU A 268 3.16 38.50 -0.20
C GLU A 268 1.68 38.77 0.19
N PRO A 269 0.66 38.08 -0.38
CA PRO A 269 -0.73 38.20 0.07
C PRO A 269 -0.94 37.78 1.53
N GLN A 270 -0.22 36.76 2.02
CA GLN A 270 -0.31 36.34 3.42
C GLN A 270 0.24 37.41 4.37
N ILE A 271 1.35 38.05 3.99
CA ILE A 271 1.94 39.17 4.76
C ILE A 271 0.97 40.36 4.80
N ARG A 272 0.36 40.73 3.66
CA ARG A 272 -0.65 41.80 3.61
C ARG A 272 -1.90 41.49 4.45
N LEU A 273 -2.39 40.26 4.44
CA LEU A 273 -3.51 39.84 5.28
C LEU A 273 -3.14 39.89 6.78
N ALA A 274 -1.94 39.44 7.13
CA ALA A 274 -1.42 39.50 8.50
C ALA A 274 -1.22 40.95 9.00
N ALA A 275 -0.76 41.86 8.13
CA ALA A 275 -0.66 43.28 8.46
C ALA A 275 -2.03 43.96 8.68
N LYS A 276 -3.11 43.43 8.08
CA LYS A 276 -4.48 43.95 8.23
C LYS A 276 -5.23 43.39 9.44
N ALA A 277 -5.02 42.12 9.78
CA ALA A 277 -5.89 41.38 10.71
C ALA A 277 -5.14 40.44 11.70
N GLY A 278 -3.80 40.46 11.70
CA GLY A 278 -2.98 39.59 12.53
C GLY A 278 -2.89 40.05 13.98
N LYS A 279 -2.64 39.08 14.86
CA LYS A 279 -2.36 39.33 16.28
C LYS A 279 -0.88 39.63 16.47
N SER A 280 -0.54 40.41 17.50
CA SER A 280 0.84 40.53 17.95
C SER A 280 1.37 39.15 18.36
N LYS A 281 2.58 38.81 17.89
CA LYS A 281 3.27 37.59 18.33
C LYS A 281 3.50 37.67 19.83
N LYS A 282 3.10 36.64 20.57
CA LYS A 282 3.34 36.53 22.01
C LYS A 282 4.82 36.21 22.25
N GLU A 283 5.38 36.70 23.35
CA GLU A 283 6.71 36.29 23.82
C GLU A 283 6.67 34.91 24.51
N TYR A 284 7.69 34.09 24.26
CA TYR A 284 7.80 32.72 24.80
C TYR A 284 9.20 32.48 25.35
N LYS A 285 9.28 31.78 26.49
CA LYS A 285 10.54 31.30 27.05
C LYS A 285 10.95 30.02 26.32
N LEU A 286 11.91 30.11 25.40
CA LEU A 286 12.43 28.95 24.68
C LEU A 286 13.25 28.04 25.61
N SER A 287 13.02 26.72 25.53
CA SER A 287 13.78 25.72 26.29
C SER A 287 15.09 25.35 25.57
N MET A 288 16.08 26.22 25.75
CA MET A 288 17.45 26.05 25.25
C MET A 288 18.34 25.40 26.32
N LEU A 289 19.45 24.78 25.89
CA LEU A 289 20.54 24.41 26.78
C LEU A 289 21.31 25.67 27.20
N SER A 290 21.90 25.69 28.40
CA SER A 290 22.89 26.72 28.75
C SER A 290 24.24 26.37 28.13
N ASP A 291 24.97 27.38 27.65
CA ASP A 291 26.29 27.18 27.04
C ASP A 291 27.28 26.53 28.02
N ILE A 292 27.21 26.90 29.30
CA ILE A 292 28.00 26.32 30.40
C ILE A 292 27.78 24.80 30.51
N THR A 293 26.52 24.34 30.46
CA THR A 293 26.20 22.90 30.47
C THR A 293 26.73 22.21 29.22
N LEU A 294 26.61 22.86 28.06
CA LEU A 294 27.04 22.30 26.79
C LEU A 294 28.58 22.20 26.67
N GLU A 295 29.32 23.17 27.23
CA GLU A 295 30.78 23.13 27.36
C GLU A 295 31.23 22.05 28.36
N LYS A 296 30.62 21.98 29.55
CA LYS A 296 30.87 20.91 30.54
C LYS A 296 30.71 19.52 29.92
N VAL A 297 29.53 19.25 29.35
CA VAL A 297 29.21 17.95 28.74
C VAL A 297 30.07 17.70 27.50
N GLY A 298 30.41 18.73 26.71
CA GLY A 298 31.37 18.63 25.61
C GLY A 298 32.75 18.14 26.06
N ASN A 299 33.33 18.77 27.07
CA ASN A 299 34.65 18.41 27.61
C ASN A 299 34.73 16.97 28.15
N LEU A 300 33.61 16.44 28.66
CA LEU A 300 33.54 15.06 29.17
C LEU A 300 33.21 14.03 28.07
N ALA A 301 32.42 14.40 27.05
CA ALA A 301 31.84 13.46 26.09
C ALA A 301 32.44 13.50 24.67
N GLU A 302 33.03 14.61 24.21
CA GLU A 302 33.47 14.75 22.81
C GLU A 302 34.51 13.68 22.41
N GLY A 303 35.58 13.52 23.18
CA GLY A 303 36.63 12.52 22.91
C GLY A 303 36.12 11.06 22.92
N PRO A 304 35.40 10.60 23.95
CA PRO A 304 34.79 9.27 23.97
C PRO A 304 33.82 9.01 22.79
N ILE A 305 33.01 10.00 22.41
CA ILE A 305 32.10 9.90 21.26
C ILE A 305 32.88 9.83 19.93
N GLU A 306 33.93 10.65 19.78
CA GLU A 306 34.80 10.66 18.60
C GLU A 306 35.51 9.31 18.42
N ALA A 307 35.95 8.67 19.52
CA ALA A 307 36.52 7.32 19.49
C ALA A 307 35.50 6.26 19.02
N VAL A 308 34.27 6.25 19.56
CA VAL A 308 33.22 5.28 19.18
C VAL A 308 32.83 5.37 17.71
N PHE A 309 32.86 6.55 17.10
CA PHE A 309 32.61 6.69 15.66
C PHE A 309 33.85 6.43 14.79
N THR A 310 35.06 6.62 15.32
CA THR A 310 36.31 6.40 14.57
C THR A 310 36.60 4.91 14.37
N ASP A 311 36.21 4.06 15.32
CA ASP A 311 36.35 2.61 15.23
C ASP A 311 35.22 1.98 14.38
N PRO A 312 35.52 1.35 13.22
CA PRO A 312 34.52 0.76 12.34
C PRO A 312 33.98 -0.61 12.83
N THR A 313 34.46 -1.14 13.96
CA THR A 313 33.99 -2.42 14.50
C THR A 313 32.65 -2.33 15.24
N TYR A 314 32.24 -1.14 15.69
CA TYR A 314 30.95 -0.97 16.35
C TYR A 314 29.78 -1.00 15.35
N GLY A 315 28.96 -2.05 15.43
CA GLY A 315 27.69 -2.16 14.71
C GLY A 315 26.62 -1.19 15.23
N LYS A 316 25.36 -1.39 14.80
CA LYS A 316 24.25 -0.49 15.16
C LYS A 316 23.95 -0.49 16.66
N PHE A 317 23.88 -1.66 17.29
CA PHE A 317 23.48 -1.79 18.69
C PHE A 317 24.64 -1.51 19.64
N GLU A 318 25.85 -1.88 19.22
CA GLU A 318 27.12 -1.69 19.91
C GLU A 318 27.47 -0.20 20.01
N ARG A 319 27.22 0.60 18.95
CA ARG A 319 27.27 2.08 19.03
C ARG A 319 26.24 2.64 20.01
N GLY A 320 25.05 2.04 20.10
CA GLY A 320 24.01 2.44 21.04
C GLY A 320 24.46 2.24 22.49
N GLU A 321 24.86 1.03 22.85
CA GLU A 321 25.36 0.68 24.17
C GLU A 321 26.59 1.51 24.57
N ALA A 322 27.53 1.75 23.65
CA ALA A 322 28.69 2.61 23.90
C ALA A 322 28.29 4.07 24.23
N LEU A 323 27.31 4.64 23.50
CA LEU A 323 26.80 5.99 23.75
C LEU A 323 25.99 6.08 25.05
N ASP A 324 25.23 5.04 25.40
CA ASP A 324 24.50 4.96 26.67
C ASP A 324 25.46 4.83 27.87
N ASN A 325 26.57 4.09 27.72
CA ASN A 325 27.62 4.00 28.73
C ASN A 325 28.35 5.34 28.92
N ILE A 326 28.72 6.04 27.83
CA ILE A 326 29.28 7.41 27.90
C ILE A 326 28.29 8.35 28.61
N THR A 327 26.99 8.24 28.31
CA THR A 327 25.95 9.05 28.96
C THR A 327 25.88 8.77 30.47
N GLN A 328 26.01 7.51 30.90
CA GLN A 328 26.06 7.12 32.31
C GLN A 328 27.32 7.61 33.03
N ASP A 329 28.48 7.61 32.37
CA ASP A 329 29.73 8.11 32.97
C ASP A 329 29.74 9.63 33.11
N VAL A 330 29.25 10.38 32.11
CA VAL A 330 29.03 11.84 32.23
C VAL A 330 28.00 12.13 33.33
N LYS A 331 26.93 11.32 33.44
CA LYS A 331 25.93 11.45 34.51
C LYS A 331 26.58 11.30 35.90
N ARG A 332 27.44 10.29 36.07
CA ARG A 332 28.14 9.99 37.33
C ARG A 332 28.98 11.18 37.79
N VAL A 333 29.76 11.78 36.89
CA VAL A 333 30.58 12.97 37.19
C VAL A 333 29.69 14.16 37.60
N LEU A 334 28.57 14.39 36.91
CA LEU A 334 27.64 15.47 37.27
C LEU A 334 26.88 15.21 38.59
N GLU A 335 26.62 13.95 38.94
CA GLU A 335 26.07 13.56 40.26
C GLU A 335 27.10 13.75 41.38
N GLU A 336 28.39 13.50 41.12
CA GLU A 336 29.50 13.77 42.05
C GLU A 336 29.79 15.28 42.21
N GLU A 337 29.61 16.09 41.16
CA GLU A 337 29.65 17.57 41.23
C GLU A 337 28.40 18.19 41.87
N GLY A 338 27.28 17.46 41.94
CA GLY A 338 25.99 17.98 42.41
C GLY A 338 25.28 18.90 41.40
N ASP A 339 25.58 18.80 40.10
CA ASP A 339 25.04 19.67 39.05
C ASP A 339 23.63 19.27 38.62
N GLU A 340 22.68 19.61 39.50
CA GLU A 340 21.24 19.38 39.30
C GLU A 340 20.66 20.07 38.05
N GLU A 341 21.31 21.07 37.45
CA GLU A 341 20.82 21.74 36.23
C GLU A 341 21.24 20.94 35.00
N SER A 342 22.54 20.63 34.88
CA SER A 342 23.09 19.82 33.79
C SER A 342 22.45 18.43 33.74
N LEU A 343 22.21 17.79 34.90
CA LEU A 343 21.54 16.49 34.98
C LEU A 343 20.13 16.48 34.38
N LYS A 344 19.36 17.57 34.52
CA LYS A 344 17.98 17.65 34.00
C LYS A 344 17.91 17.71 32.47
N VAL A 345 19.00 18.11 31.80
CA VAL A 345 19.07 18.25 30.34
C VAL A 345 20.11 17.33 29.68
N LEU A 346 20.77 16.46 30.45
CA LEU A 346 21.95 15.69 30.05
C LEU A 346 21.76 14.92 28.73
N SER A 347 20.64 14.22 28.55
CA SER A 347 20.38 13.45 27.31
C SER A 347 20.38 14.35 26.07
N LYS A 348 19.76 15.54 26.15
CA LYS A 348 19.73 16.55 25.08
C LYS A 348 21.10 17.20 24.87
N ALA A 349 21.89 17.37 25.93
CA ALA A 349 23.26 17.88 25.85
C ALA A 349 24.22 16.86 25.17
N VAL A 350 24.19 15.59 25.58
CA VAL A 350 25.00 14.52 24.96
C VAL A 350 24.60 14.30 23.51
N ASP A 351 23.30 14.32 23.16
CA ASP A 351 22.87 14.28 21.76
C ASP A 351 23.36 15.50 20.95
N THR A 352 23.38 16.69 21.55
CA THR A 352 23.92 17.89 20.89
C THR A 352 25.44 17.77 20.63
N VAL A 353 26.21 17.20 21.57
CA VAL A 353 27.64 16.90 21.38
C VAL A 353 27.83 15.82 20.31
N ARG A 354 27.06 14.71 20.37
CA ARG A 354 27.02 13.65 19.36
C ARG A 354 26.75 14.20 17.96
N LYS A 355 25.79 15.13 17.83
CA LYS A 355 25.48 15.81 16.57
C LYS A 355 26.65 16.67 16.09
N LYS A 356 27.34 17.41 16.98
CA LYS A 356 28.55 18.17 16.61
C LYS A 356 29.66 17.25 16.07
N VAL A 357 30.05 16.22 16.82
CA VAL A 357 31.16 15.30 16.48
C VAL A 357 30.93 14.63 15.12
N VAL A 358 29.77 14.00 14.91
CA VAL A 358 29.47 13.29 13.65
C VAL A 358 29.51 14.23 12.45
N ARG A 359 28.99 15.45 12.58
CA ARG A 359 28.92 16.42 11.47
C ARG A 359 30.28 17.04 11.14
N LYS A 360 31.03 17.44 12.16
CA LYS A 360 32.43 17.88 12.11
C LYS A 360 33.27 16.86 11.31
N ARG A 361 33.14 15.57 11.65
CA ARG A 361 33.85 14.48 10.97
C ARG A 361 33.42 14.30 9.51
N ILE A 362 32.12 14.23 9.22
CA ILE A 362 31.60 14.10 7.84
C ILE A 362 32.06 15.26 6.96
N ILE A 363 32.06 16.50 7.46
CA ILE A 363 32.49 17.68 6.72
C ILE A 363 34.02 17.72 6.54
N ALA A 364 34.79 17.51 7.60
CA ALA A 364 36.24 17.66 7.58
C ALA A 364 36.99 16.47 6.95
N GLU A 365 36.62 15.23 7.29
CA GLU A 365 37.31 14.01 6.84
C GLU A 365 36.67 13.37 5.60
N GLY A 366 35.35 13.55 5.43
CA GLY A 366 34.58 12.87 4.39
C GLY A 366 34.22 11.41 4.71
N PHE A 367 34.61 10.89 5.88
CA PHE A 367 34.22 9.56 6.36
C PHE A 367 32.88 9.58 7.11
N ARG A 368 32.15 8.48 6.99
CA ARG A 368 30.82 8.27 7.58
C ARG A 368 30.88 7.47 8.88
N VAL A 369 29.75 7.44 9.59
CA VAL A 369 29.62 6.74 10.89
C VAL A 369 29.73 5.21 10.81
N ASP A 370 29.83 4.64 9.61
CA ASP A 370 30.07 3.23 9.30
C ASP A 370 31.32 3.03 8.41
N GLY A 371 32.19 4.04 8.30
CA GLY A 371 33.43 4.00 7.52
C GLY A 371 33.28 4.15 6.01
N ARG A 372 32.06 4.15 5.46
CA ARG A 372 31.82 4.34 4.01
C ARG A 372 32.25 5.71 3.50
N GLN A 373 32.46 5.80 2.19
CA GLN A 373 32.56 7.07 1.47
C GLN A 373 31.19 7.74 1.28
N LEU A 374 31.22 9.03 0.97
CA LEU A 374 30.03 9.89 0.85
C LEU A 374 29.03 9.38 -0.21
N ASP A 375 29.49 8.85 -1.34
CA ASP A 375 28.67 8.38 -2.46
C ASP A 375 28.40 6.86 -2.46
N GLU A 376 28.89 6.13 -1.46
CA GLU A 376 28.88 4.66 -1.41
C GLU A 376 27.54 4.07 -0.88
N VAL A 377 26.99 3.10 -1.61
CA VAL A 377 25.77 2.35 -1.23
C VAL A 377 26.13 1.13 -0.35
N ARG A 378 25.31 0.81 0.66
CA ARG A 378 25.54 -0.37 1.51
C ARG A 378 25.49 -1.70 0.74
N PRO A 379 26.11 -2.79 1.26
CA PRO A 379 25.98 -4.14 0.71
C PRO A 379 24.53 -4.55 0.44
N LEU A 380 24.28 -5.10 -0.75
CA LEU A 380 22.95 -5.42 -1.26
C LEU A 380 22.70 -6.93 -1.32
N TYR A 381 21.65 -7.38 -0.63
CA TYR A 381 21.11 -8.73 -0.75
C TYR A 381 19.73 -8.67 -1.41
N CYS A 382 19.52 -9.53 -2.41
CA CYS A 382 18.28 -9.64 -3.16
C CYS A 382 18.00 -11.12 -3.38
N GLU A 383 16.78 -11.56 -3.07
CA GLU A 383 16.27 -12.92 -3.26
C GLU A 383 14.81 -12.86 -3.74
N ALA A 384 14.49 -13.51 -4.87
CA ALA A 384 13.15 -13.53 -5.46
C ALA A 384 12.48 -14.91 -5.37
N GLY A 385 11.23 -14.95 -4.89
CA GLY A 385 10.49 -16.20 -4.69
C GLY A 385 10.77 -16.93 -3.38
N ASN A 386 11.28 -16.23 -2.37
CA ASN A 386 11.54 -16.73 -1.01
C ASN A 386 10.35 -17.50 -0.39
N LEU A 387 9.11 -17.17 -0.79
CA LEU A 387 7.88 -17.84 -0.35
C LEU A 387 7.10 -18.46 -1.54
N PRO A 388 7.48 -19.65 -2.05
CA PRO A 388 6.92 -20.26 -3.28
C PRO A 388 5.41 -20.59 -3.25
N SER A 389 4.74 -20.42 -2.11
CA SER A 389 3.30 -20.64 -1.93
C SER A 389 2.45 -19.38 -2.12
N LEU A 390 3.07 -18.22 -2.33
CA LEU A 390 2.38 -16.96 -2.63
C LEU A 390 2.19 -16.78 -4.14
N HIS A 391 1.63 -15.64 -4.56
CA HIS A 391 1.60 -15.28 -5.98
C HIS A 391 2.95 -14.70 -6.41
N GLY A 392 3.53 -13.78 -5.61
CA GLY A 392 4.93 -13.38 -5.69
C GLY A 392 5.49 -12.93 -4.33
N SER A 393 6.81 -12.94 -4.20
CA SER A 393 7.56 -12.65 -2.97
C SER A 393 9.00 -12.22 -3.27
N ALA A 394 9.57 -11.38 -2.42
CA ALA A 394 10.97 -11.00 -2.48
C ALA A 394 11.49 -10.60 -1.09
N LEU A 395 12.73 -10.99 -0.78
CA LEU A 395 13.49 -10.50 0.35
C LEU A 395 14.57 -9.55 -0.17
N PHE A 396 14.58 -8.31 0.31
CA PHE A 396 15.55 -7.28 -0.08
C PHE A 396 16.21 -6.71 1.16
N SER A 397 17.55 -6.70 1.20
CA SER A 397 18.33 -6.07 2.27
C SER A 397 19.37 -5.11 1.69
N ARG A 398 19.61 -3.99 2.39
CA ARG A 398 20.63 -2.99 2.08
C ARG A 398 21.32 -2.58 3.39
N GLY A 399 22.42 -3.26 3.70
CA GLY A 399 22.90 -3.41 5.08
C GLY A 399 21.77 -3.87 6.01
N ASP A 400 21.71 -3.28 7.21
CA ASP A 400 20.75 -3.64 8.27
C ASP A 400 19.30 -3.19 8.01
N THR A 401 18.99 -2.59 6.86
CA THR A 401 17.61 -2.40 6.40
C THR A 401 17.18 -3.62 5.57
N GLN A 402 16.20 -4.38 6.05
CA GLN A 402 15.62 -5.53 5.36
C GLN A 402 14.08 -5.44 5.29
N VAL A 403 13.53 -5.76 4.12
CA VAL A 403 12.07 -5.87 3.90
C VAL A 403 11.70 -7.18 3.23
N LEU A 404 10.62 -7.79 3.70
CA LEU A 404 9.91 -8.87 3.01
C LEU A 404 8.74 -8.26 2.24
N CYS A 405 8.81 -8.29 0.92
CA CYS A 405 7.74 -7.87 0.04
C CYS A 405 6.98 -9.08 -0.50
N THR A 406 5.66 -8.99 -0.55
CA THR A 406 4.77 -10.04 -1.05
C THR A 406 3.70 -9.44 -1.96
N VAL A 407 3.29 -10.20 -2.97
CA VAL A 407 2.30 -9.78 -3.97
C VAL A 407 1.12 -10.75 -3.96
N THR A 408 -0.08 -10.19 -4.00
CA THR A 408 -1.35 -10.92 -4.14
C THR A 408 -2.16 -10.30 -5.26
N LEU A 409 -2.41 -11.07 -6.33
CA LEU A 409 -3.37 -10.76 -7.37
C LEU A 409 -4.80 -11.12 -6.92
N GLY A 410 -5.76 -10.23 -7.20
CA GLY A 410 -7.20 -10.39 -6.98
C GLY A 410 -8.00 -9.99 -8.23
N ALA A 411 -9.31 -10.17 -8.21
CA ALA A 411 -10.19 -9.77 -9.31
C ALA A 411 -10.34 -8.23 -9.36
N PRO A 412 -10.75 -7.61 -10.48
CA PRO A 412 -11.02 -6.18 -10.55
C PRO A 412 -11.98 -5.68 -9.45
N THR A 413 -12.94 -6.50 -9.02
CA THR A 413 -13.85 -6.20 -7.90
C THR A 413 -13.20 -6.18 -6.52
N ASP A 414 -11.99 -6.72 -6.37
CA ASP A 414 -11.19 -6.65 -5.14
C ASP A 414 -10.40 -5.33 -5.05
N ALA A 415 -10.50 -4.44 -6.06
CA ALA A 415 -9.93 -3.09 -6.01
C ALA A 415 -10.56 -2.27 -4.86
N GLN A 416 -9.72 -1.55 -4.13
CA GLN A 416 -10.15 -0.75 -2.99
C GLN A 416 -11.02 0.42 -3.46
N ARG A 417 -12.27 0.49 -3.00
CA ARG A 417 -13.12 1.67 -3.20
C ARG A 417 -12.62 2.84 -2.35
N LEU A 418 -12.48 4.00 -2.97
CA LEU A 418 -12.10 5.25 -2.32
C LEU A 418 -13.34 6.12 -2.08
N ASP A 419 -13.33 6.86 -0.98
CA ASP A 419 -14.42 7.75 -0.53
C ASP A 419 -13.79 9.13 -0.27
N SER A 420 -13.43 9.83 -1.35
CA SER A 420 -12.74 11.14 -1.33
C SER A 420 -13.44 12.12 -2.27
N LEU A 421 -13.21 13.41 -2.07
CA LEU A 421 -13.79 14.46 -2.91
C LEU A 421 -13.17 14.52 -4.31
N VAL A 422 -11.94 14.04 -4.50
CA VAL A 422 -11.18 14.14 -5.76
C VAL A 422 -10.39 12.87 -6.07
N GLY A 423 -10.13 12.65 -7.37
CA GLY A 423 -9.39 11.49 -7.86
C GLY A 423 -10.29 10.26 -8.14
N PRO A 424 -9.68 9.08 -8.41
CA PRO A 424 -10.43 7.90 -8.82
C PRO A 424 -11.24 7.31 -7.66
N SER A 425 -12.44 6.81 -7.97
CA SER A 425 -13.33 6.13 -7.01
C SER A 425 -12.87 4.72 -6.62
N THR A 426 -11.88 4.17 -7.33
CA THR A 426 -11.28 2.86 -7.07
C THR A 426 -9.75 2.90 -7.18
N LYS A 427 -9.09 1.99 -6.46
CA LYS A 427 -7.63 1.85 -6.36
C LYS A 427 -7.28 0.38 -6.63
N ARG A 428 -6.91 0.06 -7.88
CA ARG A 428 -6.56 -1.31 -8.31
C ARG A 428 -5.19 -1.78 -7.77
N PHE A 429 -4.27 -0.84 -7.55
CA PHE A 429 -2.94 -1.10 -7.00
C PHE A 429 -2.89 -0.59 -5.55
N MET A 430 -2.54 -1.47 -4.60
CA MET A 430 -2.60 -1.20 -3.17
C MET A 430 -1.29 -1.63 -2.50
N LEU A 431 -0.53 -0.71 -1.91
CA LEU A 431 0.68 -1.03 -1.15
C LEU A 431 0.48 -0.82 0.35
N HIS A 432 0.43 -1.92 1.09
CA HIS A 432 0.40 -1.92 2.55
C HIS A 432 1.82 -2.11 3.10
N TYR A 433 2.37 -1.05 3.66
CA TYR A 433 3.64 -1.05 4.39
C TYR A 433 3.38 -1.29 5.89
N SER A 434 4.28 -2.00 6.57
CA SER A 434 4.19 -2.27 8.02
C SER A 434 5.57 -2.25 8.68
N PHE A 435 5.67 -1.53 9.79
CA PHE A 435 6.88 -1.30 10.57
C PHE A 435 6.71 -1.92 11.98
N PRO A 436 6.91 -3.24 12.13
CA PRO A 436 6.76 -3.90 13.41
C PRO A 436 7.90 -3.51 14.36
N PRO A 437 7.65 -3.35 15.67
CA PRO A 437 8.64 -2.78 16.59
C PRO A 437 9.90 -3.65 16.77
N PHE A 438 9.81 -4.95 16.45
CA PHE A 438 10.99 -5.83 16.45
C PHE A 438 12.05 -5.44 15.40
N CYS A 439 11.70 -4.72 14.31
CA CYS A 439 12.67 -4.35 13.27
C CYS A 439 13.69 -3.29 13.72
N ILE A 440 13.49 -2.72 14.91
CA ILE A 440 14.42 -1.83 15.62
C ILE A 440 14.75 -2.33 17.05
N ASN A 441 14.40 -3.59 17.37
CA ASN A 441 14.55 -4.21 18.69
C ASN A 441 13.76 -3.53 19.83
N GLU A 442 12.57 -2.99 19.55
CA GLU A 442 11.72 -2.32 20.54
C GLU A 442 10.42 -3.09 20.88
N VAL A 443 9.76 -2.68 21.98
CA VAL A 443 8.44 -3.18 22.41
C VAL A 443 7.38 -2.10 22.19
N GLY A 444 6.67 -2.15 21.06
CA GLY A 444 5.65 -1.18 20.66
C GLY A 444 4.21 -1.70 20.72
N LYS A 445 3.26 -0.83 21.08
CA LYS A 445 1.81 -1.11 20.97
C LYS A 445 1.36 -1.01 19.52
N ARG A 446 0.87 -2.11 18.91
CA ARG A 446 0.19 -2.04 17.60
C ARG A 446 -1.18 -1.38 17.76
N GLY A 447 -1.41 -0.29 17.04
CA GLY A 447 -2.65 0.50 17.06
C GLY A 447 -3.44 0.42 15.75
N GLY A 448 -4.15 1.50 15.42
CA GLY A 448 -4.72 1.71 14.08
C GLY A 448 -3.69 2.24 13.07
N LEU A 449 -4.17 2.80 11.95
CA LEU A 449 -3.32 3.34 10.88
C LEU A 449 -2.32 4.38 11.39
N ASN A 450 -1.02 4.05 11.32
CA ASN A 450 0.07 4.96 11.66
C ASN A 450 0.35 5.91 10.49
N ARG A 451 0.41 7.23 10.77
CA ARG A 451 0.71 8.27 9.79
C ARG A 451 2.04 8.03 9.05
N ARG A 452 3.07 7.47 9.72
CA ARG A 452 4.37 7.18 9.08
C ARG A 452 4.31 5.93 8.20
N GLU A 453 3.60 4.89 8.63
CA GLU A 453 3.43 3.67 7.82
C GLU A 453 2.66 3.95 6.53
N VAL A 454 1.55 4.71 6.63
CA VAL A 454 0.79 5.17 5.46
C VAL A 454 1.67 6.02 4.55
N GLY A 455 2.36 7.04 5.07
CA GLY A 455 3.21 7.91 4.26
C GLY A 455 4.38 7.19 3.56
N HIS A 456 4.97 6.19 4.20
CA HIS A 456 6.00 5.32 3.61
C HIS A 456 5.40 4.38 2.54
N GLY A 457 4.20 3.84 2.79
CA GLY A 457 3.47 2.97 1.88
C GLY A 457 3.10 3.69 0.59
N THR A 458 2.41 4.84 0.67
CA THR A 458 1.99 5.61 -0.51
C THR A 458 3.19 6.13 -1.32
N LEU A 459 4.33 6.44 -0.69
CA LEU A 459 5.56 6.79 -1.43
C LEU A 459 6.06 5.63 -2.30
N ALA A 460 6.12 4.43 -1.75
CA ALA A 460 6.51 3.25 -2.52
C ALA A 460 5.43 2.85 -3.55
N GLU A 461 4.16 3.12 -3.24
CA GLU A 461 3.04 2.91 -4.16
C GLU A 461 3.17 3.79 -5.42
N LYS A 462 3.39 5.10 -5.23
CA LYS A 462 3.66 6.06 -6.31
C LYS A 462 4.80 5.60 -7.22
N ALA A 463 5.91 5.13 -6.62
CA ALA A 463 7.10 4.70 -7.34
C ALA A 463 6.87 3.48 -8.24
N LEU A 464 6.05 2.51 -7.77
CA LEU A 464 5.78 1.25 -8.47
C LEU A 464 4.60 1.32 -9.43
N LEU A 465 3.60 2.17 -9.14
CA LEU A 465 2.43 2.38 -10.01
C LEU A 465 2.85 2.87 -11.42
N ALA A 466 3.91 3.68 -11.50
CA ALA A 466 4.44 4.23 -12.74
C ALA A 466 4.97 3.19 -13.75
N VAL A 467 5.29 1.97 -13.32
CA VAL A 467 5.74 0.87 -14.21
C VAL A 467 4.71 -0.25 -14.36
N LEU A 468 3.57 -0.15 -13.67
CA LEU A 468 2.51 -1.16 -13.70
C LEU A 468 1.82 -1.17 -15.08
N PRO A 469 1.59 -2.34 -15.71
CA PRO A 469 0.88 -2.40 -17.00
C PRO A 469 -0.56 -1.84 -16.90
N PRO A 470 -1.12 -1.31 -18.00
CA PRO A 470 -2.52 -0.88 -18.10
C PRO A 470 -3.53 -1.91 -17.60
N GLU A 471 -4.76 -1.48 -17.28
CA GLU A 471 -5.80 -2.41 -16.81
C GLU A 471 -6.35 -3.30 -17.94
N GLU A 472 -6.27 -2.85 -19.20
CA GLU A 472 -6.62 -3.64 -20.38
C GLU A 472 -5.64 -4.82 -20.60
N ASP A 473 -4.33 -4.56 -20.50
CA ASP A 473 -3.28 -5.59 -20.56
C ASP A 473 -3.23 -6.47 -19.30
N PHE A 474 -3.62 -5.90 -18.16
CA PHE A 474 -3.50 -6.53 -16.84
C PHE A 474 -4.72 -6.28 -15.95
N PRO A 475 -5.86 -6.95 -16.23
CA PRO A 475 -7.13 -6.79 -15.51
C PRO A 475 -7.15 -7.54 -14.18
N TYR A 476 -6.25 -7.16 -13.27
CA TYR A 476 -6.16 -7.69 -11.90
C TYR A 476 -6.09 -6.54 -10.90
N ALA A 477 -6.75 -6.69 -9.75
CA ALA A 477 -6.36 -5.95 -8.56
C ALA A 477 -5.01 -6.50 -8.06
N VAL A 478 -4.10 -5.61 -7.66
CA VAL A 478 -2.73 -5.96 -7.26
C VAL A 478 -2.47 -5.38 -5.88
N ARG A 479 -2.30 -6.27 -4.89
CA ARG A 479 -1.92 -5.90 -3.54
C ARG A 479 -0.47 -6.26 -3.28
N VAL A 480 0.34 -5.26 -2.95
CA VAL A 480 1.69 -5.40 -2.41
C VAL A 480 1.62 -5.28 -0.89
N ASN A 481 2.28 -6.18 -0.18
CA ASN A 481 2.43 -6.15 1.28
C ASN A 481 3.93 -6.14 1.61
N SER A 482 4.40 -5.08 2.27
CA SER A 482 5.80 -4.91 2.69
C SER A 482 5.89 -4.92 4.21
N GLU A 483 6.53 -5.94 4.76
CA GLU A 483 6.84 -6.06 6.17
C GLU A 483 8.33 -5.78 6.39
N VAL A 484 8.63 -4.74 7.16
CA VAL A 484 10.01 -4.39 7.52
C VAL A 484 10.51 -5.39 8.56
N MET A 485 11.59 -6.10 8.24
CA MET A 485 12.19 -7.12 9.12
C MET A 485 13.33 -6.54 9.96
N ALA A 486 14.13 -5.65 9.37
CA ALA A 486 15.16 -4.87 10.05
C ALA A 486 15.22 -3.46 9.46
N SER A 487 15.63 -2.46 10.24
CA SER A 487 15.62 -1.06 9.83
C SER A 487 16.84 -0.30 10.35
N ASP A 488 17.72 0.13 9.45
CA ASP A 488 18.74 1.15 9.73
C ASP A 488 18.87 2.21 8.61
N GLY A 489 17.76 2.59 7.99
CA GLY A 489 17.71 3.69 7.02
C GLY A 489 16.80 3.40 5.83
N SER A 490 15.90 4.34 5.53
CA SER A 490 15.00 4.37 4.36
C SER A 490 14.38 3.04 3.92
N THR A 491 13.67 2.42 4.86
CA THR A 491 12.85 1.21 4.66
C THR A 491 11.79 1.36 3.56
N SER A 492 11.30 2.57 3.30
CA SER A 492 10.37 2.86 2.19
C SER A 492 11.05 2.72 0.83
N MET A 493 12.34 3.07 0.72
CA MET A 493 13.12 2.86 -0.51
C MET A 493 13.51 1.39 -0.70
N ALA A 494 13.80 0.65 0.39
CA ALA A 494 13.92 -0.80 0.34
C ALA A 494 12.59 -1.48 -0.11
N THR A 495 11.44 -0.96 0.34
CA THR A 495 10.11 -1.41 -0.09
C THR A 495 9.86 -1.21 -1.58
N VAL A 496 10.40 -0.15 -2.20
CA VAL A 496 10.35 0.01 -3.66
C VAL A 496 11.11 -1.13 -4.35
N CYS A 497 12.37 -1.38 -3.95
CA CYS A 497 13.20 -2.42 -4.57
C CYS A 497 12.60 -3.82 -4.41
N GLY A 498 12.28 -4.22 -3.17
CA GLY A 498 11.66 -5.51 -2.87
C GLY A 498 10.27 -5.64 -3.51
N GLY A 499 9.48 -4.57 -3.55
CA GLY A 499 8.19 -4.55 -4.24
C GLY A 499 8.34 -4.79 -5.73
N SER A 500 9.30 -4.13 -6.39
CA SER A 500 9.58 -4.31 -7.81
C SER A 500 9.99 -5.75 -8.14
N MET A 501 10.85 -6.38 -7.31
CA MET A 501 11.20 -7.81 -7.42
C MET A 501 10.00 -8.72 -7.23
N ALA A 502 9.15 -8.48 -6.23
CA ALA A 502 7.98 -9.30 -5.96
C ALA A 502 6.89 -9.20 -7.06
N LEU A 503 6.82 -8.07 -7.78
CA LEU A 503 5.93 -7.93 -8.95
C LEU A 503 6.42 -8.78 -10.14
N LEU A 504 7.73 -8.86 -10.40
CA LEU A 504 8.30 -9.77 -11.40
C LEU A 504 8.14 -11.24 -10.98
N ASP A 505 8.37 -11.58 -9.71
CA ASP A 505 8.15 -12.93 -9.17
C ASP A 505 6.68 -13.39 -9.36
N ALA A 506 5.73 -12.46 -9.23
CA ALA A 506 4.31 -12.69 -9.48
C ALA A 506 3.91 -12.86 -10.97
N GLY A 507 4.86 -12.77 -11.90
CA GLY A 507 4.55 -12.85 -13.34
C GLY A 507 3.63 -11.70 -13.78
N ILE A 508 3.95 -10.47 -13.33
CA ILE A 508 3.33 -9.22 -13.78
C ILE A 508 4.27 -8.58 -14.83
N PRO A 509 3.79 -8.25 -16.04
CA PRO A 509 4.60 -7.57 -17.05
C PRO A 509 4.75 -6.08 -16.73
N VAL A 510 5.55 -5.74 -15.71
CA VAL A 510 5.95 -4.35 -15.44
C VAL A 510 6.92 -3.86 -16.52
N ARG A 511 6.88 -2.55 -16.83
CA ARG A 511 7.67 -1.93 -17.90
C ARG A 511 9.18 -2.01 -17.71
N GLU A 512 9.63 -1.83 -16.47
CA GLU A 512 11.04 -1.91 -16.06
C GLU A 512 11.12 -2.08 -14.53
N HIS A 513 12.29 -2.46 -14.01
CA HIS A 513 12.56 -2.41 -12.59
C HIS A 513 12.59 -0.97 -12.05
N VAL A 514 12.15 -0.79 -10.80
CA VAL A 514 12.22 0.47 -10.05
C VAL A 514 13.03 0.23 -8.79
N ALA A 515 14.05 1.06 -8.57
CA ALA A 515 14.82 1.09 -7.33
C ALA A 515 14.63 2.44 -6.62
N GLY A 516 14.75 2.42 -5.29
CA GLY A 516 14.72 3.60 -4.45
C GLY A 516 16.04 3.80 -3.69
N VAL A 517 16.48 5.06 -3.55
CA VAL A 517 17.60 5.46 -2.70
C VAL A 517 17.22 6.67 -1.84
N SER A 518 17.86 6.81 -0.69
CA SER A 518 17.79 8.00 0.17
C SER A 518 19.13 8.71 0.19
N VAL A 519 19.11 9.98 -0.19
CA VAL A 519 20.25 10.89 -0.10
C VAL A 519 20.02 11.83 1.09
N GLY A 520 21.09 12.22 1.78
CA GLY A 520 21.04 13.21 2.86
C GLY A 520 22.00 14.37 2.64
N LEU A 521 21.87 15.39 3.48
CA LEU A 521 22.76 16.54 3.54
C LEU A 521 23.23 16.75 4.99
N VAL A 522 24.51 17.07 5.15
CA VAL A 522 25.06 17.66 6.38
C VAL A 522 25.65 19.01 5.99
N SER A 523 25.20 20.08 6.63
CA SER A 523 25.66 21.46 6.40
C SER A 523 26.19 22.15 7.65
N GLU A 524 27.15 23.04 7.48
CA GLU A 524 27.50 24.07 8.46
C GLU A 524 26.82 25.38 8.06
N ILE A 525 26.24 26.05 9.07
CA ILE A 525 25.44 27.27 8.91
C ILE A 525 26.10 28.36 9.74
N ASP A 526 26.35 29.53 9.15
CA ASP A 526 26.87 30.70 9.87
C ASP A 526 25.78 31.27 10.80
N PRO A 527 26.02 31.37 12.12
CA PRO A 527 25.05 31.88 13.09
C PRO A 527 24.58 33.32 12.87
N CYS A 528 25.33 34.13 12.10
CA CYS A 528 25.07 35.56 11.92
C CYS A 528 24.10 35.87 10.77
N ASN A 529 24.09 35.05 9.71
CA ASN A 529 23.32 35.27 8.48
C ASN A 529 22.41 34.10 8.08
N PHE A 530 22.55 32.93 8.71
CA PHE A 530 21.82 31.70 8.39
C PHE A 530 22.03 31.20 6.94
N GLU A 531 23.22 31.44 6.37
CA GLU A 531 23.68 30.84 5.11
C GLU A 531 24.56 29.62 5.35
N ILE A 532 24.64 28.74 4.35
CA ILE A 532 25.42 27.49 4.40
C ILE A 532 26.86 27.79 3.97
N THR A 533 27.82 27.57 4.87
CA THR A 533 29.25 27.80 4.62
C THR A 533 29.96 26.60 4.00
N ALA A 534 29.56 25.39 4.41
CA ALA A 534 30.08 24.12 3.90
C ALA A 534 28.98 23.05 3.95
N TYR A 535 29.01 22.09 3.03
CA TYR A 535 28.10 20.94 3.07
C TYR A 535 28.71 19.67 2.46
N ARG A 536 28.09 18.53 2.77
CA ARG A 536 28.34 17.21 2.16
C ARG A 536 27.02 16.52 1.85
N ILE A 537 26.92 15.95 0.65
CA ILE A 537 25.82 15.10 0.20
C ILE A 537 26.17 13.64 0.55
N LEU A 538 25.22 12.87 1.06
CA LEU A 538 25.40 11.49 1.53
C LEU A 538 24.49 10.52 0.78
N THR A 539 25.03 9.51 0.12
CA THR A 539 24.27 8.46 -0.58
C THR A 539 23.90 7.30 0.35
N ASP A 540 22.67 6.80 0.25
CA ASP A 540 22.14 5.69 1.04
C ASP A 540 22.38 5.87 2.55
N ILE A 541 21.73 6.89 3.11
CA ILE A 541 21.86 7.27 4.52
C ILE A 541 21.37 6.20 5.51
N LEU A 542 22.09 6.10 6.62
CA LEU A 542 21.70 5.35 7.81
C LEU A 542 20.59 6.06 8.61
N GLY A 543 19.95 5.34 9.54
CA GLY A 543 18.97 5.94 10.47
C GLY A 543 19.57 7.04 11.36
N LEU A 544 20.84 6.88 11.75
CA LEU A 544 21.58 7.90 12.49
C LEU A 544 21.96 9.12 11.63
N GLU A 545 22.31 8.90 10.35
CA GLU A 545 22.66 9.96 9.41
C GLU A 545 21.43 10.79 9.00
N ASP A 546 20.26 10.15 8.85
CA ASP A 546 18.96 10.85 8.82
C ASP A 546 18.83 11.73 10.07
N HIS A 547 18.81 11.13 11.27
CA HIS A 547 18.56 11.83 12.52
C HIS A 547 19.45 13.06 12.75
N LEU A 548 20.76 12.93 12.49
CA LEU A 548 21.76 13.99 12.71
C LEU A 548 21.92 14.95 11.52
N GLY A 549 21.47 14.57 10.31
CA GLY A 549 21.50 15.38 9.10
C GLY A 549 20.47 16.50 9.04
N ASP A 550 20.47 17.24 7.93
CA ASP A 550 19.59 18.38 7.66
C ASP A 550 18.52 18.08 6.60
N MET A 551 18.75 17.06 5.79
CA MET A 551 17.94 16.69 4.63
C MET A 551 17.75 15.17 4.57
N ASP A 552 16.54 14.72 4.23
CA ASP A 552 16.19 13.33 3.95
C ASP A 552 15.46 13.31 2.58
N PHE A 553 16.23 13.05 1.52
CA PHE A 553 15.81 13.08 0.12
C PHE A 553 15.63 11.67 -0.43
N LYS A 554 14.40 11.18 -0.43
CA LYS A 554 14.04 9.86 -0.97
C LYS A 554 13.69 10.01 -2.44
N ILE A 555 14.25 9.16 -3.29
CA ILE A 555 14.07 9.22 -4.74
C ILE A 555 14.07 7.82 -5.33
N ALA A 556 13.05 7.53 -6.13
CA ALA A 556 12.80 6.25 -6.76
C ALA A 556 12.56 6.42 -8.27
N GLY A 557 12.90 5.40 -9.05
CA GLY A 557 12.82 5.45 -10.51
C GLY A 557 13.43 4.25 -11.21
N THR A 558 13.33 4.28 -12.54
CA THR A 558 13.90 3.30 -13.48
C THR A 558 15.28 3.76 -13.95
N ARG A 559 15.85 3.09 -14.97
CA ARG A 559 17.05 3.57 -15.68
C ARG A 559 16.74 4.77 -16.59
N LYS A 560 15.48 4.95 -17.02
CA LYS A 560 15.05 6.07 -17.89
C LYS A 560 14.80 7.36 -17.13
N GLY A 561 14.28 7.29 -15.90
CA GLY A 561 13.93 8.47 -15.14
C GLY A 561 13.33 8.18 -13.75
N VAL A 562 12.89 9.25 -13.09
CA VAL A 562 12.30 9.28 -11.75
C VAL A 562 10.81 8.90 -11.81
N THR A 563 10.35 8.11 -10.84
CA THR A 563 8.93 7.77 -10.67
C THR A 563 8.31 8.33 -9.38
N ALA A 564 9.11 8.52 -8.32
CA ALA A 564 8.65 9.24 -7.13
C ALA A 564 9.79 9.92 -6.35
N ILE A 565 9.47 11.02 -5.67
CA ILE A 565 10.37 11.72 -4.73
C ILE A 565 9.61 12.07 -3.45
N GLN A 566 10.33 12.05 -2.32
CA GLN A 566 9.91 12.68 -1.08
C GLN A 566 11.11 13.34 -0.40
N LEU A 567 11.14 14.68 -0.41
CA LEU A 567 12.14 15.49 0.26
C LEU A 567 11.60 16.04 1.58
N ASP A 568 12.29 15.73 2.68
CA ASP A 568 12.06 16.33 3.99
C ASP A 568 13.29 17.13 4.42
N ILE A 569 13.08 18.36 4.88
CA ILE A 569 14.13 19.30 5.32
C ILE A 569 13.89 19.67 6.79
N LYS A 570 14.95 19.72 7.57
CA LYS A 570 14.94 19.92 9.03
C LYS A 570 15.31 21.34 9.51
N PRO A 571 16.26 22.08 8.90
CA PRO A 571 16.40 23.52 9.16
C PRO A 571 15.26 24.31 8.48
N ALA A 572 15.30 25.65 8.62
CA ALA A 572 14.41 26.59 7.93
C ALA A 572 14.70 26.69 6.40
N GLY A 573 14.73 25.54 5.74
CA GLY A 573 14.91 25.36 4.31
C GLY A 573 16.36 25.25 3.82
N ILE A 574 16.52 24.76 2.59
CA ILE A 574 17.81 24.61 1.89
C ILE A 574 17.70 25.26 0.48
N PRO A 575 18.74 25.95 -0.03
CA PRO A 575 18.76 26.49 -1.39
C PRO A 575 18.47 25.43 -2.47
N LEU A 576 17.73 25.81 -3.51
CA LEU A 576 17.25 24.85 -4.52
C LEU A 576 18.39 24.16 -5.28
N ASP A 577 19.48 24.86 -5.61
CA ASP A 577 20.56 24.29 -6.41
C ASP A 577 21.29 23.11 -5.72
N ILE A 578 21.37 23.08 -4.39
CA ILE A 578 21.94 21.94 -3.62
C ILE A 578 21.05 20.68 -3.73
N ILE A 579 19.73 20.89 -3.82
CA ILE A 579 18.76 19.81 -4.02
C ILE A 579 18.83 19.29 -5.47
N CYS A 580 19.07 20.19 -6.44
CA CYS A 580 19.31 19.82 -7.82
C CYS A 580 20.65 19.05 -8.01
N GLU A 581 21.73 19.47 -7.34
CA GLU A 581 23.02 18.76 -7.31
C GLU A 581 22.84 17.31 -6.81
N SER A 582 21.99 17.12 -5.80
CA SER A 582 21.69 15.82 -5.20
C SER A 582 21.03 14.80 -6.15
N LEU A 583 20.54 15.21 -7.33
CA LEU A 583 19.92 14.32 -8.31
C LEU A 583 20.92 13.34 -8.96
N GLU A 584 22.14 13.77 -9.27
CA GLU A 584 23.13 12.93 -9.98
C GLU A 584 23.75 11.85 -9.08
N PRO A 585 24.16 12.11 -7.82
CA PRO A 585 24.53 11.05 -6.87
C PRO A 585 23.41 10.03 -6.68
N ALA A 586 22.17 10.51 -6.57
CA ALA A 586 21.01 9.62 -6.45
C ALA A 586 20.79 8.75 -7.70
N ARG A 587 20.95 9.31 -8.91
CA ARG A 587 20.83 8.57 -10.17
C ARG A 587 21.89 7.47 -10.27
N LYS A 588 23.15 7.75 -9.92
CA LYS A 588 24.24 6.75 -9.88
C LYS A 588 23.91 5.60 -8.91
N ALA A 589 23.50 5.93 -7.69
CA ALA A 589 23.16 4.95 -6.67
C ALA A 589 21.92 4.11 -7.05
N ARG A 590 20.90 4.74 -7.65
CA ARG A 590 19.72 4.07 -8.19
C ARG A 590 20.10 3.03 -9.26
N VAL A 591 21.02 3.37 -10.17
CA VAL A 591 21.53 2.45 -11.19
C VAL A 591 22.29 1.27 -10.57
N GLN A 592 23.18 1.49 -9.60
CA GLN A 592 23.87 0.38 -8.90
C GLN A 592 22.90 -0.60 -8.22
N ILE A 593 21.82 -0.10 -7.62
CA ILE A 593 20.80 -0.94 -6.99
C ILE A 593 20.02 -1.75 -8.05
N LEU A 594 19.65 -1.12 -9.17
CA LEU A 594 19.04 -1.80 -10.32
C LEU A 594 19.95 -2.89 -10.89
N ASP A 595 21.24 -2.62 -11.06
CA ASP A 595 22.23 -3.58 -11.56
C ASP A 595 22.31 -4.84 -10.70
N ARG A 596 22.11 -4.74 -9.37
CA ARG A 596 22.08 -5.89 -8.45
C ARG A 596 20.71 -6.58 -8.39
N MET A 597 19.61 -5.87 -8.62
CA MET A 597 18.27 -6.45 -8.74
C MET A 597 18.15 -7.30 -10.02
N ASP A 598 18.61 -6.77 -11.16
CA ASP A 598 18.60 -7.46 -12.47
C ASP A 598 19.42 -8.77 -12.47
N GLN A 599 20.37 -8.93 -11.54
CA GLN A 599 21.13 -10.19 -11.34
C GLN A 599 20.33 -11.30 -10.65
N GLU A 600 19.28 -10.93 -9.89
CA GLU A 600 18.40 -11.88 -9.18
C GLU A 600 17.16 -12.21 -10.00
N ILE A 601 16.53 -11.18 -10.58
CA ILE A 601 15.38 -11.31 -11.47
C ILE A 601 15.34 -10.10 -12.42
N ASN A 602 15.14 -10.35 -13.72
CA ASN A 602 15.14 -9.31 -14.76
C ASN A 602 13.97 -9.45 -15.76
N VAL A 603 13.21 -10.54 -15.68
CA VAL A 603 12.07 -10.88 -16.55
C VAL A 603 10.95 -11.43 -15.65
N PRO A 604 9.67 -11.11 -15.90
CA PRO A 604 8.56 -11.66 -15.12
C PRO A 604 8.57 -13.20 -15.16
N ARG A 605 8.36 -13.86 -14.02
CA ARG A 605 8.38 -15.33 -13.99
C ARG A 605 7.23 -15.93 -14.80
N ASN A 606 7.57 -16.94 -15.61
CA ASN A 606 6.58 -17.74 -16.33
C ASN A 606 5.62 -18.40 -15.33
N ARG A 607 4.33 -18.02 -15.41
CA ARG A 607 3.28 -18.40 -14.47
C ARG A 607 3.06 -19.92 -14.39
N SER A 608 3.67 -20.56 -13.39
CA SER A 608 3.55 -22.00 -13.13
C SER A 608 2.14 -22.42 -12.69
N ASP A 609 1.63 -23.52 -13.22
CA ASP A 609 0.22 -23.95 -13.03
C ASP A 609 -0.13 -24.46 -11.63
N LYS A 610 0.82 -24.52 -10.69
CA LYS A 610 0.52 -24.94 -9.31
C LYS A 610 -0.28 -23.90 -8.54
N ASN A 611 0.12 -22.63 -8.64
CA ASN A 611 -0.36 -21.55 -7.77
C ASN A 611 -0.53 -20.19 -8.48
N SER A 612 -0.35 -20.13 -9.81
CA SER A 612 -0.56 -18.88 -10.56
C SER A 612 -2.05 -18.63 -10.79
N PRO A 613 -2.62 -17.52 -10.29
CA PRO A 613 -4.03 -17.22 -10.52
C PRO A 613 -4.25 -16.94 -12.01
N ARG A 614 -5.36 -17.47 -12.51
CA ARG A 614 -5.84 -17.27 -13.87
C ARG A 614 -7.12 -16.44 -13.79
N LEU A 615 -7.20 -15.40 -14.61
CA LEU A 615 -8.43 -14.63 -14.81
C LEU A 615 -8.90 -14.81 -16.26
N ALA A 616 -10.21 -14.96 -16.43
CA ALA A 616 -10.85 -15.03 -17.74
C ALA A 616 -12.10 -14.16 -17.74
N THR A 617 -12.16 -13.25 -18.71
CA THR A 617 -13.27 -12.31 -18.90
C THR A 617 -14.08 -12.76 -20.11
N LEU A 618 -15.29 -13.25 -19.88
CA LEU A 618 -16.15 -13.86 -20.91
C LEU A 618 -17.42 -13.03 -21.08
N LYS A 619 -17.77 -12.67 -22.31
CA LYS A 619 -19.02 -11.94 -22.60
C LYS A 619 -20.15 -12.94 -22.88
N TYR A 620 -21.31 -12.69 -22.28
CA TYR A 620 -22.51 -13.52 -22.40
C TYR A 620 -23.75 -12.65 -22.58
N SER A 621 -24.84 -13.22 -23.11
CA SER A 621 -26.13 -12.52 -23.14
C SER A 621 -26.68 -12.34 -21.71
N ASN A 622 -27.46 -11.27 -21.51
CA ASN A 622 -28.05 -10.97 -20.21
C ASN A 622 -28.94 -12.10 -19.67
N ASP A 623 -29.54 -12.92 -20.54
CA ASP A 623 -30.39 -14.05 -20.16
C ASP A 623 -29.60 -15.30 -19.75
N VAL A 624 -28.45 -15.55 -20.37
CA VAL A 624 -27.47 -16.54 -19.88
C VAL A 624 -26.93 -16.12 -18.52
N LEU A 625 -26.58 -14.84 -18.34
CA LEU A 625 -26.10 -14.31 -17.05
C LEU A 625 -27.16 -14.40 -15.95
N ARG A 626 -28.43 -14.10 -16.24
CA ARG A 626 -29.56 -14.31 -15.31
C ARG A 626 -29.66 -15.77 -14.84
N THR A 627 -29.50 -16.71 -15.76
CA THR A 627 -29.53 -18.16 -15.46
C THR A 627 -28.34 -18.60 -14.61
N LEU A 628 -27.14 -18.11 -14.93
CA LEU A 628 -25.88 -18.40 -14.24
C LEU A 628 -25.81 -17.81 -12.82
N ILE A 629 -26.36 -16.60 -12.62
CA ILE A 629 -26.53 -16.00 -11.29
C ILE A 629 -27.59 -16.80 -10.50
N GLY A 630 -28.74 -17.06 -11.13
CA GLY A 630 -29.88 -17.73 -10.52
C GLY A 630 -30.57 -16.89 -9.44
N PRO A 631 -31.64 -17.42 -8.81
CA PRO A 631 -32.38 -16.69 -7.78
C PRO A 631 -31.45 -16.31 -6.61
N LEU A 632 -31.40 -15.02 -6.28
CA LEU A 632 -30.56 -14.43 -5.22
C LEU A 632 -29.04 -14.77 -5.31
N GLY A 633 -28.55 -15.09 -6.51
CA GLY A 633 -27.14 -15.49 -6.72
C GLY A 633 -26.82 -16.93 -6.25
N ALA A 634 -27.84 -17.76 -6.00
CA ALA A 634 -27.65 -19.10 -5.44
C ALA A 634 -26.85 -20.05 -6.35
N VAL A 635 -27.00 -19.94 -7.68
CA VAL A 635 -26.28 -20.78 -8.64
C VAL A 635 -24.81 -20.38 -8.69
N MET A 636 -24.52 -19.08 -8.85
CA MET A 636 -23.16 -18.56 -8.84
C MET A 636 -22.41 -18.91 -7.54
N ARG A 637 -23.03 -18.71 -6.36
CA ARG A 637 -22.45 -19.09 -5.06
C ARG A 637 -22.20 -20.59 -4.92
N LYS A 638 -23.02 -21.44 -5.53
CA LYS A 638 -22.80 -22.89 -5.58
C LYS A 638 -21.58 -23.23 -6.42
N ILE A 639 -21.40 -22.59 -7.59
CA ILE A 639 -20.20 -22.77 -8.42
C ILE A 639 -18.95 -22.31 -7.65
N GLU A 640 -18.97 -21.13 -7.02
CA GLU A 640 -17.86 -20.66 -6.16
C GLU A 640 -17.52 -21.67 -5.05
N ALA A 641 -18.53 -22.13 -4.29
CA ALA A 641 -18.33 -23.04 -3.17
C ALA A 641 -17.81 -24.43 -3.57
N GLU A 642 -18.22 -24.95 -4.74
CA GLU A 642 -17.79 -26.26 -5.24
C GLU A 642 -16.45 -26.23 -6.00
N THR A 643 -15.96 -25.06 -6.43
CA THR A 643 -14.73 -24.92 -7.22
C THR A 643 -13.60 -24.20 -6.51
N GLY A 644 -13.92 -23.34 -5.54
CA GLY A 644 -12.97 -22.42 -4.89
C GLY A 644 -12.58 -21.22 -5.76
N ALA A 645 -13.28 -20.99 -6.88
CA ALA A 645 -13.10 -19.82 -7.72
C ALA A 645 -13.95 -18.62 -7.26
N ARG A 646 -13.64 -17.44 -7.77
CA ARG A 646 -14.46 -16.23 -7.68
C ARG A 646 -15.13 -15.91 -9.00
N LEU A 647 -16.39 -15.49 -8.92
CA LEU A 647 -17.22 -15.10 -10.06
C LEU A 647 -17.77 -13.70 -9.80
N SER A 648 -17.56 -12.79 -10.75
CA SER A 648 -18.20 -11.47 -10.79
C SER A 648 -18.91 -11.27 -12.13
N VAL A 649 -20.08 -10.62 -12.11
CA VAL A 649 -20.82 -10.24 -13.31
C VAL A 649 -20.98 -8.73 -13.30
N ASP A 650 -20.59 -8.09 -14.40
CA ASP A 650 -20.67 -6.65 -14.62
C ASP A 650 -21.00 -6.40 -16.09
N ASP A 651 -21.99 -5.56 -16.40
CA ASP A 651 -22.52 -5.22 -17.74
C ASP A 651 -22.20 -6.20 -18.89
N GLY A 652 -22.95 -7.31 -18.94
CA GLY A 652 -22.84 -8.34 -19.99
C GLY A 652 -21.59 -9.23 -19.92
N THR A 653 -20.76 -9.08 -18.89
CA THR A 653 -19.44 -9.69 -18.79
C THR A 653 -19.27 -10.48 -17.49
N LEU A 654 -18.90 -11.76 -17.61
CA LEU A 654 -18.55 -12.65 -16.51
C LEU A 654 -17.02 -12.68 -16.34
N THR A 655 -16.53 -12.17 -15.20
CA THR A 655 -15.13 -12.28 -14.80
C THR A 655 -14.95 -13.47 -13.87
N ILE A 656 -14.15 -14.43 -14.30
CA ILE A 656 -13.80 -15.65 -13.56
C ILE A 656 -12.38 -15.50 -13.03
N MET A 657 -12.18 -15.58 -11.71
CA MET A 657 -10.86 -15.74 -11.11
C MET A 657 -10.71 -17.13 -10.48
N ALA A 658 -9.71 -17.88 -10.94
CA ALA A 658 -9.38 -19.20 -10.44
C ALA A 658 -7.95 -19.24 -9.88
N LYS A 659 -7.73 -20.04 -8.82
CA LYS A 659 -6.41 -20.20 -8.20
C LYS A 659 -5.35 -20.79 -9.15
N ASN A 660 -5.77 -21.63 -10.10
CA ASN A 660 -4.92 -22.21 -11.13
C ASN A 660 -5.77 -22.68 -12.33
N GLN A 661 -5.10 -23.19 -13.37
CA GLN A 661 -5.76 -23.63 -14.60
C GLN A 661 -6.80 -24.75 -14.34
N SER A 662 -6.45 -25.79 -13.57
CA SER A 662 -7.38 -26.89 -13.27
C SER A 662 -8.66 -26.46 -12.54
N VAL A 663 -8.63 -25.36 -11.77
CA VAL A 663 -9.84 -24.76 -11.21
C VAL A 663 -10.60 -23.95 -12.28
N MET A 664 -9.90 -23.19 -13.13
CA MET A 664 -10.52 -22.45 -14.23
C MET A 664 -11.27 -23.38 -15.20
N ASP A 665 -10.69 -24.51 -15.57
CA ASP A 665 -11.29 -25.47 -16.49
C ASP A 665 -12.59 -26.06 -15.90
N LYS A 666 -12.56 -26.49 -14.62
CA LYS A 666 -13.75 -26.97 -13.88
C LYS A 666 -14.85 -25.91 -13.72
N VAL A 667 -14.49 -24.64 -13.73
CA VAL A 667 -15.45 -23.53 -13.68
C VAL A 667 -16.05 -23.32 -15.07
N ARG A 668 -15.24 -23.31 -16.13
CA ARG A 668 -15.70 -23.26 -17.53
C ARG A 668 -16.64 -24.43 -17.85
N ASP A 669 -16.27 -25.67 -17.52
CA ASP A 669 -17.12 -26.86 -17.71
C ASP A 669 -18.52 -26.70 -17.07
N LYS A 670 -18.60 -26.09 -15.89
CA LYS A 670 -19.88 -25.81 -15.21
C LYS A 670 -20.64 -24.65 -15.82
N ILE A 671 -19.94 -23.61 -16.27
CA ILE A 671 -20.56 -22.46 -16.95
C ILE A 671 -21.13 -22.89 -18.29
N ASP A 672 -20.36 -23.61 -19.11
CA ASP A 672 -20.80 -24.21 -20.36
C ASP A 672 -22.03 -25.13 -20.17
N PHE A 673 -22.04 -25.91 -19.10
CA PHE A 673 -23.17 -26.78 -18.76
C PHE A 673 -24.44 -25.99 -18.37
N ILE A 674 -24.31 -24.81 -17.76
CA ILE A 674 -25.45 -24.00 -17.27
C ILE A 674 -25.92 -22.96 -18.31
N ALA A 675 -25.01 -22.36 -19.05
CA ALA A 675 -25.31 -21.50 -20.20
C ALA A 675 -25.95 -22.28 -21.35
N GLY A 676 -25.62 -23.58 -21.45
CA GLY A 676 -25.94 -24.43 -22.58
C GLY A 676 -24.95 -24.17 -23.71
N ARG A 677 -24.11 -25.17 -24.02
CA ARG A 677 -23.44 -25.20 -25.33
C ARG A 677 -24.52 -25.31 -26.41
N GLU A 678 -24.37 -24.55 -27.49
CA GLU A 678 -25.16 -24.77 -28.70
C GLU A 678 -24.97 -26.23 -29.15
N ILE A 679 -26.07 -26.86 -29.58
CA ILE A 679 -26.08 -28.30 -29.85
C ILE A 679 -25.64 -28.52 -31.30
N GLU A 680 -24.35 -28.81 -31.46
CA GLU A 680 -23.80 -29.24 -32.73
C GLU A 680 -24.38 -30.62 -33.10
N VAL A 681 -24.95 -30.72 -34.29
CA VAL A 681 -25.39 -32.00 -34.86
C VAL A 681 -24.16 -32.86 -35.15
N GLY A 682 -24.10 -34.06 -34.57
CA GLY A 682 -22.89 -34.87 -34.50
C GLY A 682 -22.08 -34.73 -33.20
N GLY A 683 -22.46 -33.82 -32.29
CA GLY A 683 -21.86 -33.73 -30.95
C GLY A 683 -22.27 -34.88 -30.03
N ILE A 684 -21.33 -35.37 -29.20
CA ILE A 684 -21.58 -36.40 -28.17
C ILE A 684 -21.73 -35.73 -26.81
N TYR A 685 -22.91 -35.87 -26.21
CA TYR A 685 -23.29 -35.26 -24.93
C TYR A 685 -23.53 -36.33 -23.86
N LYS A 686 -23.28 -36.00 -22.58
CA LYS A 686 -23.61 -36.86 -21.44
C LYS A 686 -24.90 -36.37 -20.79
N GLY A 687 -25.87 -37.26 -20.67
CA GLY A 687 -27.19 -36.95 -20.12
C GLY A 687 -27.71 -38.02 -19.15
N VAL A 688 -28.76 -37.69 -18.42
CA VAL A 688 -29.42 -38.57 -17.43
C VAL A 688 -30.87 -38.81 -17.85
N VAL A 689 -31.31 -40.07 -17.84
CA VAL A 689 -32.68 -40.44 -18.19
C VAL A 689 -33.66 -39.90 -17.15
N THR A 690 -34.53 -38.96 -17.53
CA THR A 690 -35.52 -38.35 -16.61
C THR A 690 -36.87 -39.05 -16.64
N SER A 691 -37.29 -39.54 -17.80
CA SER A 691 -38.51 -40.35 -17.92
C SER A 691 -38.45 -41.32 -19.10
N ILE A 692 -39.10 -42.46 -18.95
CA ILE A 692 -39.23 -43.50 -19.99
C ILE A 692 -40.69 -43.56 -20.43
N LYS A 693 -40.92 -43.67 -21.74
CA LYS A 693 -42.22 -43.94 -22.38
C LYS A 693 -42.06 -45.08 -23.38
N GLU A 694 -43.18 -45.58 -23.89
CA GLU A 694 -43.23 -46.75 -24.77
C GLU A 694 -42.44 -46.55 -26.09
N PHE A 695 -42.35 -45.31 -26.58
CA PHE A 695 -41.65 -44.95 -27.82
C PHE A 695 -40.19 -44.49 -27.63
N GLY A 696 -39.70 -44.35 -26.40
CA GLY A 696 -38.37 -43.82 -26.13
C GLY A 696 -38.22 -43.21 -24.73
N ALA A 697 -37.05 -42.63 -24.46
CA ALA A 697 -36.77 -41.96 -23.20
C ALA A 697 -36.42 -40.48 -23.39
N PHE A 698 -36.85 -39.66 -22.44
CA PHE A 698 -36.39 -38.29 -22.30
C PHE A 698 -35.11 -38.29 -21.48
N VAL A 699 -34.08 -37.65 -22.02
CA VAL A 699 -32.76 -37.53 -21.40
C VAL A 699 -32.46 -36.06 -21.21
N GLU A 700 -32.13 -35.67 -19.98
CA GLU A 700 -31.71 -34.32 -19.63
C GLU A 700 -30.19 -34.19 -19.72
N PHE A 701 -29.73 -33.14 -20.37
CA PHE A 701 -28.32 -32.77 -20.54
C PHE A 701 -28.20 -31.24 -20.60
N ASN A 702 -26.97 -30.72 -20.64
CA ASN A 702 -26.67 -29.27 -20.73
C ASN A 702 -27.58 -28.39 -19.83
N GLY A 703 -27.57 -28.64 -18.52
CA GLY A 703 -28.17 -27.74 -17.52
C GLY A 703 -29.70 -27.72 -17.42
N GLY A 704 -30.41 -28.54 -18.20
CA GLY A 704 -31.88 -28.63 -18.16
C GLY A 704 -32.56 -28.83 -19.52
N GLN A 705 -31.78 -28.94 -20.60
CA GLN A 705 -32.29 -29.23 -21.94
C GLN A 705 -32.67 -30.72 -22.04
N GLN A 706 -33.83 -31.02 -22.64
CA GLN A 706 -34.34 -32.38 -22.79
C GLN A 706 -34.33 -32.82 -24.26
N GLY A 707 -33.75 -33.98 -24.53
CA GLY A 707 -33.75 -34.63 -25.85
C GLY A 707 -34.46 -35.97 -25.81
N LEU A 708 -35.01 -36.37 -26.96
CA LEU A 708 -35.69 -37.67 -27.11
C LEU A 708 -34.71 -38.70 -27.68
N LEU A 709 -34.45 -39.75 -26.90
CA LEU A 709 -33.80 -40.99 -27.33
C LEU A 709 -34.89 -41.98 -27.77
N HIS A 710 -35.11 -42.09 -29.08
CA HIS A 710 -36.14 -42.95 -29.65
C HIS A 710 -35.79 -44.44 -29.53
N ILE A 711 -36.78 -45.34 -29.43
CA ILE A 711 -36.56 -46.77 -29.23
C ILE A 711 -35.66 -47.42 -30.31
N SER A 712 -35.72 -46.94 -31.56
CA SER A 712 -34.86 -47.43 -32.67
C SER A 712 -33.37 -47.10 -32.53
N GLU A 713 -33.04 -46.16 -31.64
CA GLU A 713 -31.70 -45.58 -31.44
C GLU A 713 -31.04 -46.00 -30.13
N LEU A 714 -31.62 -46.99 -29.43
CA LEU A 714 -31.07 -47.56 -28.19
C LEU A 714 -29.93 -48.56 -28.45
N SER A 715 -30.05 -49.42 -29.47
CA SER A 715 -29.13 -50.53 -29.73
C SER A 715 -29.05 -50.87 -31.22
N HIS A 716 -28.10 -51.73 -31.58
CA HIS A 716 -28.08 -52.45 -32.86
C HIS A 716 -29.06 -53.63 -32.88
N GLU A 717 -29.40 -54.18 -31.72
CA GLU A 717 -30.36 -55.29 -31.56
C GLU A 717 -31.80 -54.75 -31.44
N PRO A 718 -32.83 -55.52 -31.87
CA PRO A 718 -34.22 -55.08 -31.83
C PRO A 718 -34.77 -55.04 -30.40
N VAL A 719 -34.82 -53.83 -29.82
CA VAL A 719 -35.37 -53.57 -28.48
C VAL A 719 -36.90 -53.55 -28.50
N SER A 720 -37.54 -54.47 -27.77
CA SER A 720 -39.01 -54.55 -27.68
C SER A 720 -39.61 -53.63 -26.60
N ARG A 721 -38.85 -53.28 -25.55
CA ARG A 721 -39.26 -52.33 -24.50
C ARG A 721 -38.06 -51.50 -24.05
N VAL A 722 -38.25 -50.17 -23.98
CA VAL A 722 -37.19 -49.22 -23.57
C VAL A 722 -36.61 -49.55 -22.18
N SER A 723 -37.47 -49.97 -21.25
CA SER A 723 -37.13 -50.31 -19.86
C SER A 723 -36.20 -51.52 -19.70
N ASP A 724 -36.02 -52.34 -20.74
CA ASP A 724 -35.12 -53.51 -20.70
C ASP A 724 -33.65 -53.12 -20.97
N VAL A 725 -33.41 -51.91 -21.48
CA VAL A 725 -32.07 -51.41 -21.87
C VAL A 725 -31.62 -50.23 -21.01
N ILE A 726 -32.56 -49.36 -20.61
CA ILE A 726 -32.26 -48.15 -19.82
C ILE A 726 -33.21 -47.96 -18.64
N SER A 727 -32.68 -47.43 -17.54
CA SER A 727 -33.41 -47.10 -16.30
C SER A 727 -33.48 -45.60 -16.06
N VAL A 728 -34.53 -45.13 -15.37
CA VAL A 728 -34.63 -43.74 -14.91
C VAL A 728 -33.48 -43.43 -13.93
N GLY A 729 -32.81 -42.30 -14.11
CA GLY A 729 -31.60 -41.92 -13.37
C GLY A 729 -30.28 -42.49 -13.94
N GLN A 730 -30.32 -43.32 -14.99
CA GLN A 730 -29.11 -43.82 -15.64
C GLN A 730 -28.42 -42.71 -16.45
N GLN A 731 -27.10 -42.61 -16.34
CA GLN A 731 -26.28 -41.68 -17.10
C GLN A 731 -25.76 -42.34 -18.38
N LEU A 732 -25.92 -41.68 -19.52
CA LEU A 732 -25.60 -42.19 -20.87
C LEU A 732 -24.74 -41.16 -21.63
N SER A 733 -23.96 -41.63 -22.60
CA SER A 733 -23.30 -40.79 -23.60
C SER A 733 -24.05 -40.97 -24.92
N LEU A 734 -24.48 -39.88 -25.56
CA LEU A 734 -25.44 -39.88 -26.66
C LEU A 734 -25.02 -38.91 -27.76
N LEU A 735 -25.18 -39.32 -29.02
CA LEU A 735 -24.95 -38.48 -30.19
C LEU A 735 -26.19 -37.64 -30.50
N CYS A 736 -26.03 -36.34 -30.78
CA CYS A 736 -27.09 -35.54 -31.39
C CYS A 736 -27.23 -35.88 -32.89
N LEU A 737 -28.40 -36.37 -33.30
CA LEU A 737 -28.69 -36.69 -34.71
C LEU A 737 -29.28 -35.51 -35.49
N SER A 738 -30.09 -34.66 -34.84
CA SER A 738 -30.72 -33.49 -35.45
C SER A 738 -31.36 -32.60 -34.39
N GLN A 739 -31.33 -31.29 -34.61
CA GLN A 739 -32.17 -30.32 -33.90
C GLN A 739 -33.27 -29.82 -34.84
N ASP A 740 -34.51 -29.82 -34.37
CA ASP A 740 -35.69 -29.33 -35.09
C ASP A 740 -35.84 -27.81 -34.89
N VAL A 741 -36.52 -27.12 -35.82
CA VAL A 741 -36.77 -25.67 -35.80
C VAL A 741 -37.56 -25.23 -34.55
N HIS A 742 -38.29 -26.17 -33.94
CA HIS A 742 -39.03 -25.99 -32.68
C HIS A 742 -38.19 -26.30 -31.42
N GLY A 743 -36.87 -26.50 -31.56
CA GLY A 743 -35.95 -26.78 -30.45
C GLY A 743 -35.88 -28.25 -30.00
N ASN A 744 -36.69 -29.15 -30.58
CA ASN A 744 -36.66 -30.57 -30.23
C ASN A 744 -35.35 -31.24 -30.68
N ILE A 745 -34.64 -31.91 -29.76
CA ILE A 745 -33.37 -32.60 -30.06
C ILE A 745 -33.59 -34.11 -30.12
N LYS A 746 -33.11 -34.74 -31.19
CA LYS A 746 -33.08 -36.21 -31.34
C LYS A 746 -31.70 -36.76 -30.95
N LEU A 747 -31.70 -37.77 -30.09
CA LEU A 747 -30.49 -38.39 -29.54
C LEU A 747 -30.38 -39.86 -29.97
N SER A 748 -29.14 -40.37 -30.10
CA SER A 748 -28.85 -41.79 -30.36
C SER A 748 -27.77 -42.34 -29.43
N LEU A 749 -28.04 -43.51 -28.85
CA LEU A 749 -27.08 -44.31 -28.10
C LEU A 749 -26.36 -45.29 -29.04
N LYS A 750 -27.12 -45.90 -29.94
CA LYS A 750 -26.67 -46.80 -31.03
C LYS A 750 -25.49 -46.24 -31.82
N ALA A 751 -25.51 -44.95 -32.17
CA ALA A 751 -24.42 -44.31 -32.90
C ALA A 751 -23.11 -44.15 -32.09
N THR A 752 -23.12 -44.44 -30.79
CA THR A 752 -21.92 -44.43 -29.91
C THR A 752 -21.42 -45.83 -29.54
N LEU A 753 -22.16 -46.89 -29.91
CA LEU A 753 -21.77 -48.28 -29.68
C LEU A 753 -20.86 -48.78 -30.83
N PRO A 754 -19.91 -49.69 -30.55
CA PRO A 754 -19.13 -50.32 -31.62
C PRO A 754 -20.05 -51.17 -32.49
N ARG A 755 -20.01 -50.96 -33.81
CA ARG A 755 -20.78 -51.77 -34.78
C ARG A 755 -20.37 -53.24 -34.67
N PRO A 756 -21.32 -54.19 -34.58
CA PRO A 756 -21.01 -55.60 -34.80
C PRO A 756 -20.60 -55.82 -36.27
N GLU A 757 -19.62 -56.69 -36.50
CA GLU A 757 -19.18 -57.06 -37.84
C GLU A 757 -20.24 -57.91 -38.55
N GLY A 758 -20.65 -57.54 -39.78
CA GLY A 758 -21.49 -58.39 -40.63
C GLY A 758 -22.90 -57.90 -41.00
N MET A 759 -23.23 -56.61 -40.90
CA MET A 759 -24.47 -56.05 -41.49
C MET A 759 -24.18 -55.21 -42.75
N GLU A 760 -24.70 -55.66 -43.89
CA GLU A 760 -24.71 -54.91 -45.16
C GLU A 760 -25.80 -53.82 -45.16
N THR A 761 -25.56 -52.76 -45.93
CA THR A 761 -26.49 -51.64 -46.10
C THR A 761 -27.21 -51.72 -47.45
N ASN A 762 -28.52 -51.92 -47.43
CA ASN A 762 -29.39 -51.58 -48.56
C ASN A 762 -30.07 -50.24 -48.27
N ASP A 763 -29.68 -49.20 -49.00
CA ASP A 763 -30.59 -48.20 -49.55
C ASP A 763 -29.84 -47.37 -50.62
N VAL A 764 -30.54 -47.12 -51.73
CA VAL A 764 -30.09 -46.38 -52.94
C VAL A 764 -31.34 -45.55 -53.33
N VAL A 765 -31.29 -44.28 -53.74
CA VAL A 765 -30.71 -43.75 -54.99
C VAL A 765 -30.51 -42.22 -54.91
N GLU A 766 -29.33 -41.77 -55.36
CA GLU A 766 -28.94 -40.44 -55.92
C GLU A 766 -29.23 -39.09 -55.20
N GLY A 767 -28.21 -38.22 -55.13
CA GLY A 767 -28.33 -36.87 -54.55
C GLY A 767 -27.05 -35.99 -54.52
N SER A 768 -26.30 -35.90 -55.63
CA SER A 768 -25.15 -34.98 -55.86
C SER A 768 -23.86 -35.07 -55.01
N VAL A 769 -22.85 -35.75 -55.59
CA VAL A 769 -21.40 -35.43 -55.66
C VAL A 769 -20.65 -34.75 -54.48
N PRO A 770 -19.59 -35.41 -53.97
CA PRO A 770 -18.30 -34.79 -53.66
C PRO A 770 -17.19 -35.23 -54.67
N TYR A 771 -16.24 -34.35 -54.97
CA TYR A 771 -15.14 -34.62 -55.92
C TYR A 771 -13.85 -35.03 -55.20
N ALA A 772 -13.10 -35.99 -55.75
CA ALA A 772 -11.93 -36.60 -55.11
C ALA A 772 -10.57 -36.06 -55.60
N LYS A 773 -9.52 -36.34 -54.81
CA LYS A 773 -8.15 -36.74 -55.22
C LYS A 773 -7.37 -37.13 -53.94
N GLU A 774 -7.01 -38.41 -53.73
CA GLU A 774 -6.06 -39.28 -54.46
C GLU A 774 -4.59 -38.95 -54.22
N THR A 775 -3.86 -39.95 -53.71
CA THR A 775 -2.40 -40.07 -53.76
C THR A 775 -1.97 -40.81 -55.03
N PRO A 776 -0.67 -40.78 -55.35
CA PRO A 776 -0.07 -41.95 -55.99
C PRO A 776 1.23 -42.46 -55.32
N ASN A 777 1.39 -43.78 -55.40
CA ASN A 777 2.51 -44.62 -54.96
C ASN A 777 3.91 -44.08 -55.40
N SER A 778 5.04 -44.46 -54.77
CA SER A 778 5.48 -45.86 -54.65
C SER A 778 6.85 -46.04 -53.95
N LEU A 779 7.15 -47.29 -53.58
CA LEU A 779 8.49 -47.91 -53.39
C LEU A 779 9.38 -47.46 -52.22
N ALA A 780 10.31 -48.36 -51.86
CA ALA A 780 11.28 -48.32 -50.76
C ALA A 780 12.52 -49.16 -51.18
N PRO A 781 13.59 -49.37 -50.37
CA PRO A 781 13.93 -48.85 -49.03
C PRO A 781 15.40 -48.32 -48.93
N VAL A 782 15.97 -48.30 -47.70
CA VAL A 782 17.43 -48.27 -47.33
C VAL A 782 18.13 -46.90 -47.18
N GLY A 783 18.81 -46.71 -46.03
CA GLY A 783 20.23 -46.25 -46.05
C GLY A 783 20.62 -44.89 -45.47
N ASN A 784 20.81 -44.81 -44.14
CA ASN A 784 21.74 -43.92 -43.39
C ASN A 784 22.62 -42.86 -44.13
N LYS A 785 22.59 -41.61 -43.61
CA LYS A 785 23.73 -40.63 -43.46
C LYS A 785 24.35 -40.07 -44.77
N SER A 786 24.67 -38.78 -44.94
CA SER A 786 24.81 -37.64 -44.00
C SER A 786 25.23 -36.33 -44.73
N ILE A 787 25.28 -35.20 -43.99
CA ILE A 787 26.28 -34.10 -44.11
C ILE A 787 26.06 -32.92 -45.12
N ILE A 788 25.90 -31.71 -44.54
CA ILE A 788 26.47 -30.38 -44.92
C ILE A 788 25.83 -29.46 -46.01
N GLN A 789 25.56 -28.20 -45.59
CA GLN A 789 25.54 -26.87 -46.29
C GLN A 789 24.60 -26.64 -47.51
N GLU A 790 24.22 -25.41 -47.91
CA GLU A 790 23.97 -24.09 -47.24
C GLU A 790 23.23 -23.16 -48.24
N GLU A 791 22.95 -21.88 -47.88
CA GLU A 791 22.49 -20.76 -48.74
C GLU A 791 21.08 -20.88 -49.37
N GLN A 792 20.10 -20.06 -48.96
CA GLN A 792 19.83 -18.64 -49.33
C GLN A 792 19.24 -18.42 -50.74
N ASN A 793 17.95 -18.06 -50.79
CA ASN A 793 17.54 -16.65 -50.98
C ASN A 793 16.04 -16.43 -50.72
N SER A 794 15.65 -15.18 -50.45
CA SER A 794 14.28 -14.75 -50.16
C SER A 794 13.92 -13.46 -50.90
N ALA A 795 12.65 -13.30 -51.26
CA ALA A 795 12.09 -12.04 -51.77
C ALA A 795 10.55 -12.02 -51.64
N SER A 796 9.97 -10.84 -51.42
CA SER A 796 8.57 -10.44 -51.67
C SER A 796 7.41 -11.20 -50.99
N GLU A 797 6.30 -10.57 -50.56
CA GLU A 797 6.01 -9.17 -50.15
C GLU A 797 4.56 -9.08 -49.60
N LEU A 798 4.25 -8.00 -48.86
CA LEU A 798 2.87 -7.44 -48.62
C LEU A 798 1.86 -8.35 -47.85
N VAL A 799 0.76 -7.88 -47.25
CA VAL A 799 0.16 -6.53 -47.06
C VAL A 799 -0.15 -6.29 -45.57
N MET A 800 -0.07 -5.05 -45.08
CA MET A 800 -0.79 -4.56 -43.90
C MET A 800 -1.57 -3.29 -44.28
N GLY A 801 -2.79 -3.12 -43.75
CA GLY A 801 -3.73 -2.10 -44.22
C GLY A 801 -3.48 -0.69 -43.65
N LYS A 802 -3.74 0.33 -44.47
CA LYS A 802 -3.87 1.74 -44.05
C LYS A 802 -5.28 2.05 -43.50
N TYR A 803 -5.37 3.09 -42.69
CA TYR A 803 -6.41 4.12 -42.81
C TYR A 803 -5.73 5.49 -42.92
N GLU A 804 -6.40 6.46 -43.54
CA GLU A 804 -5.85 7.75 -43.93
C GLU A 804 -6.67 8.91 -43.36
N CYS A 805 -6.04 10.06 -43.19
CA CYS A 805 -6.65 11.40 -43.11
C CYS A 805 -5.64 12.40 -43.71
N ASP A 806 -6.14 13.43 -44.39
CA ASP A 806 -5.38 14.21 -45.37
C ASP A 806 -4.71 15.49 -44.81
N GLU A 807 -3.70 15.99 -45.54
CA GLU A 807 -3.20 17.37 -45.46
C GLU A 807 -3.41 18.04 -46.84
N GLU A 808 -3.86 19.30 -46.87
CA GLU A 808 -3.89 20.11 -48.11
C GLU A 808 -2.65 21.01 -48.21
N GLU A 809 -2.10 21.14 -49.43
CA GLU A 809 -0.89 21.92 -49.71
C GLU A 809 -1.14 23.44 -49.75
N GLN A 810 -0.06 24.22 -49.51
CA GLN A 810 0.22 25.35 -50.39
C GLN A 810 1.72 25.59 -50.57
N SER A 811 2.10 26.14 -51.72
CA SER A 811 3.43 25.95 -52.34
C SER A 811 4.22 27.25 -52.51
N THR A 812 5.55 27.15 -52.74
CA THR A 812 6.24 27.79 -53.89
C THR A 812 7.75 27.46 -54.03
N ILE A 813 8.06 26.59 -55.00
CA ILE A 813 9.12 26.65 -56.03
C ILE A 813 10.34 27.59 -55.81
N LEU A 814 11.59 27.06 -55.82
CA LEU A 814 12.65 27.41 -56.81
C LEU A 814 13.95 26.55 -56.71
N ASN A 815 14.77 26.62 -57.77
CA ASN A 815 16.03 25.88 -58.02
C ASN A 815 17.23 26.48 -57.21
N ASP A 816 18.46 25.95 -57.16
CA ASP A 816 19.30 25.28 -58.19
C ASP A 816 20.37 24.33 -57.56
N SER A 817 21.51 24.08 -58.23
CA SER A 817 22.14 22.75 -58.28
C SER A 817 23.68 22.67 -58.07
N SER A 818 24.22 21.46 -58.30
CA SER A 818 25.67 21.07 -58.35
C SER A 818 26.37 20.87 -56.98
N LYS A 819 27.50 20.16 -56.83
CA LYS A 819 28.12 18.89 -57.35
C LYS A 819 29.62 18.93 -56.95
N ARG A 820 30.19 17.80 -56.51
CA ARG A 820 31.65 17.41 -56.46
C ARG A 820 32.46 17.55 -55.14
N ASN A 821 32.96 16.39 -54.69
CA ASN A 821 34.30 16.13 -54.11
C ASN A 821 35.38 16.06 -55.25
N PRO A 822 36.74 15.92 -55.06
CA PRO A 822 37.48 15.42 -53.87
C PRO A 822 38.90 15.98 -53.54
N LYS A 823 39.42 15.61 -52.34
CA LYS A 823 40.82 15.23 -51.93
C LYS A 823 42.10 15.96 -52.45
N SER A 824 42.97 16.38 -51.52
CA SER A 824 44.45 16.15 -51.49
C SER A 824 45.06 16.51 -50.09
N VAL A 825 46.36 16.36 -49.78
CA VAL A 825 47.14 15.14 -49.39
C VAL A 825 48.43 15.53 -48.61
N ASN A 826 49.05 14.58 -47.87
CA ASN A 826 50.37 14.56 -47.13
C ASN A 826 50.29 14.56 -45.58
N GLY A 827 51.07 13.77 -44.82
CA GLY A 827 51.94 12.63 -45.20
C GLY A 827 52.77 12.00 -44.05
N THR A 828 52.87 10.64 -44.04
CA THR A 828 53.99 9.73 -43.62
C THR A 828 54.81 10.00 -42.33
N LYS A 829 55.11 9.06 -41.41
CA LYS A 829 55.59 7.64 -41.53
C LYS A 829 55.02 6.77 -40.37
N VAL A 830 54.58 5.51 -40.54
CA VAL A 830 55.19 4.24 -41.03
C VAL A 830 56.02 3.53 -39.93
N ASP A 831 55.81 2.26 -39.57
CA ASP A 831 54.92 1.18 -40.11
C ASP A 831 54.06 0.54 -38.96
N GLY A 832 53.38 -0.62 -39.00
CA GLY A 832 53.30 -1.72 -39.99
C GLY A 832 52.29 -2.83 -39.63
N LYS A 833 52.36 -4.01 -40.28
CA LYS A 833 51.38 -5.13 -40.14
C LYS A 833 51.95 -6.52 -40.43
N LEU A 834 51.35 -7.59 -39.87
CA LEU A 834 50.72 -8.69 -40.65
C LEU A 834 49.81 -9.63 -39.79
N LYS A 835 49.10 -10.57 -40.46
CA LYS A 835 48.25 -11.64 -39.87
C LYS A 835 48.56 -13.00 -40.54
N SER A 836 48.52 -14.14 -39.82
CA SER A 836 48.35 -15.48 -40.47
C SER A 836 48.01 -16.66 -39.53
N ARG A 837 46.89 -17.34 -39.82
CA ARG A 837 46.55 -18.80 -39.83
C ARG A 837 46.99 -19.82 -38.74
N ARG A 838 46.26 -20.96 -38.71
CA ARG A 838 46.40 -22.17 -37.84
C ARG A 838 47.14 -23.33 -38.54
N SER A 839 47.85 -24.17 -37.76
CA SER A 839 47.92 -25.66 -37.82
C SER A 839 48.96 -26.17 -36.78
N GLN A 840 48.58 -26.85 -35.68
CA GLN A 840 48.50 -28.32 -35.50
C GLN A 840 49.83 -29.09 -35.66
N ASP A 841 50.29 -29.80 -34.61
CA ASP A 841 50.09 -31.27 -34.49
C ASP A 841 50.53 -31.93 -33.14
N VAL A 842 49.94 -33.10 -32.81
CA VAL A 842 50.51 -34.32 -32.11
C VAL A 842 51.11 -34.20 -30.67
N SER A 843 50.88 -35.07 -29.66
CA SER A 843 49.99 -36.27 -29.51
C SER A 843 49.75 -36.78 -28.05
N ARG A 844 48.50 -37.23 -27.78
CA ARG A 844 48.04 -38.44 -27.02
C ARG A 844 48.65 -38.87 -25.64
N SER A 845 47.91 -38.55 -24.55
CA SER A 845 47.31 -39.52 -23.55
C SER A 845 48.25 -40.36 -22.62
N PRO A 846 47.76 -41.21 -21.65
CA PRO A 846 46.38 -41.54 -21.22
C PRO A 846 46.12 -41.74 -19.68
N LEU A 847 44.90 -42.20 -19.31
CA LEU A 847 44.49 -42.87 -18.04
C LEU A 847 44.51 -42.05 -16.71
N LYS A 848 44.03 -42.59 -15.56
CA LYS A 848 42.66 -43.04 -15.15
C LYS A 848 42.66 -43.52 -13.67
N SER A 849 41.72 -43.01 -12.86
CA SER A 849 40.96 -43.74 -11.80
C SER A 849 41.53 -44.10 -10.40
N LYS A 850 40.58 -44.14 -9.43
CA LYS A 850 40.41 -45.09 -8.29
C LYS A 850 41.20 -44.99 -6.95
N SER A 851 40.51 -44.41 -5.95
CA SER A 851 40.06 -45.03 -4.67
C SER A 851 40.98 -45.88 -3.77
N ARG A 852 41.11 -45.45 -2.49
CA ARG A 852 40.88 -46.18 -1.20
C ARG A 852 41.31 -45.23 -0.05
N LYS A 853 40.91 -45.24 1.23
CA LYS A 853 40.10 -46.04 2.19
C LYS A 853 40.96 -46.37 3.43
N SER A 854 40.61 -45.77 4.58
CA SER A 854 40.75 -46.24 5.98
C SER A 854 42.12 -46.58 6.62
N GLN A 855 42.38 -45.96 7.79
CA GLN A 855 42.99 -46.52 9.03
C GLN A 855 44.52 -46.83 9.02
N ASP A 856 45.27 -46.81 10.15
CA ASP A 856 44.93 -46.69 11.60
C ASP A 856 46.14 -46.28 12.51
N VAL A 857 45.93 -46.23 13.85
CA VAL A 857 46.89 -46.63 14.95
C VAL A 857 47.89 -45.64 15.65
N ILE A 858 47.59 -45.35 16.95
CA ILE A 858 48.38 -45.36 18.24
C ILE A 858 49.65 -44.50 18.50
N ASP A 859 49.64 -43.68 19.58
CA ASP A 859 50.47 -43.68 20.84
C ASP A 859 50.31 -42.33 21.61
N SER A 860 50.72 -42.10 22.88
CA SER A 860 50.35 -42.72 24.18
C SER A 860 50.56 -41.73 25.38
N THR A 861 50.38 -42.19 26.64
CA THR A 861 50.38 -41.47 27.95
C THR A 861 51.82 -41.22 28.52
N PRO A 862 52.12 -40.60 29.72
CA PRO A 862 51.32 -40.53 30.98
C PRO A 862 51.53 -39.36 32.03
N ASN A 863 50.77 -39.44 33.16
CA ASN A 863 51.09 -39.01 34.56
C ASN A 863 51.27 -37.49 34.92
N THR A 864 51.03 -36.97 36.16
CA THR A 864 50.38 -37.44 37.43
C THR A 864 50.13 -36.26 38.42
N ASN A 865 49.07 -36.37 39.27
CA ASN A 865 48.98 -35.94 40.71
C ASN A 865 49.09 -34.43 41.12
N SER A 866 48.52 -33.96 42.26
CA SER A 866 47.47 -34.48 43.20
C SER A 866 46.99 -33.39 44.20
N HIS A 867 45.97 -33.71 45.03
CA HIS A 867 45.42 -32.98 46.20
C HIS A 867 44.48 -31.78 45.93
N GLN A 868 43.43 -31.48 46.71
CA GLN A 868 42.44 -32.22 47.56
C GLN A 868 41.42 -31.17 48.11
N SER A 869 40.28 -31.44 48.76
CA SER A 869 39.55 -32.66 49.17
C SER A 869 38.10 -32.32 49.58
N GLN A 870 37.13 -33.19 49.22
CA GLN A 870 35.99 -33.65 50.07
C GLN A 870 34.91 -32.64 50.52
N ASP A 871 33.64 -33.00 50.77
CA ASP A 871 32.91 -34.30 50.84
C ASP A 871 31.47 -34.11 50.25
N VAL A 872 30.81 -35.03 49.50
CA VAL A 872 30.15 -36.33 49.87
C VAL A 872 28.80 -36.10 50.61
N ILE A 873 27.64 -36.75 50.33
CA ILE A 873 27.15 -37.80 49.37
C ILE A 873 25.61 -37.56 49.17
N GLU A 874 24.73 -38.25 48.40
CA GLU A 874 24.60 -39.57 47.73
C GLU A 874 24.18 -39.40 46.23
N SER A 875 23.53 -40.38 45.57
CA SER A 875 22.97 -40.24 44.21
C SER A 875 21.72 -41.14 43.86
N PRO A 876 21.68 -42.05 42.84
CA PRO A 876 20.73 -41.98 41.70
C PRO A 876 19.99 -43.34 41.45
N PRO A 877 19.71 -43.89 40.22
CA PRO A 877 19.57 -43.38 38.83
C PRO A 877 18.36 -43.94 38.02
N SER A 878 18.36 -43.67 36.69
CA SER A 878 17.94 -44.56 35.57
C SER A 878 16.44 -44.81 35.26
N ASP A 879 15.97 -45.09 34.03
CA ASP A 879 16.55 -44.89 32.68
C ASP A 879 15.50 -44.97 31.53
N SER A 880 15.93 -44.60 30.30
CA SER A 880 15.42 -45.08 28.99
C SER A 880 14.09 -44.56 28.36
N VAL A 881 13.97 -44.83 27.05
CA VAL A 881 12.96 -44.44 26.02
C VAL A 881 12.32 -45.74 25.43
N PRO A 882 11.53 -45.86 24.30
CA PRO A 882 10.95 -44.89 23.33
C PRO A 882 9.50 -45.24 22.80
N PHE A 883 9.07 -44.52 21.73
CA PHE A 883 8.16 -44.89 20.60
C PHE A 883 6.60 -44.90 20.68
N THR A 884 6.01 -44.12 19.75
CA THR A 884 4.78 -44.25 18.90
C THR A 884 3.92 -45.54 18.99
N CYS A 885 2.59 -45.54 18.75
CA CYS A 885 1.93 -45.20 17.47
C CYS A 885 0.37 -45.25 17.53
N GLU A 886 -0.30 -45.16 16.37
CA GLU A 886 -1.73 -44.83 16.16
C GLU A 886 -2.80 -45.95 16.28
N LYS A 887 -4.07 -45.50 16.40
CA LYS A 887 -5.32 -46.05 15.80
C LYS A 887 -5.80 -47.47 16.15
N SER A 888 -7.05 -47.53 16.65
CA SER A 888 -8.11 -48.31 16.00
C SER A 888 -9.50 -47.69 16.23
N LYS A 889 -10.54 -48.14 15.51
CA LYS A 889 -11.92 -47.64 15.57
C LYS A 889 -12.90 -48.79 15.84
N SER A 890 -13.87 -48.60 16.73
CA SER A 890 -15.21 -49.19 16.61
C SER A 890 -16.23 -48.44 17.49
N LYS A 891 -17.50 -48.44 17.07
CA LYS A 891 -18.67 -48.09 17.90
C LYS A 891 -19.22 -49.39 18.50
N THR A 892 -19.99 -49.39 19.60
CA THR A 892 -21.47 -49.25 19.63
C THR A 892 -21.89 -49.78 21.02
N SER A 893 -22.82 -49.30 21.86
CA SER A 893 -23.62 -48.08 22.10
C SER A 893 -24.69 -48.49 23.16
N VAL A 894 -25.23 -47.58 24.00
CA VAL A 894 -26.52 -47.76 24.76
C VAL A 894 -26.47 -48.76 25.95
N GLN A 895 -26.97 -48.52 27.17
CA GLN A 895 -27.66 -47.37 27.81
C GLN A 895 -27.54 -47.37 29.36
N LYS A 896 -27.73 -46.19 30.00
CA LYS A 896 -28.14 -45.95 31.41
C LYS A 896 -27.21 -46.43 32.57
N GLU A 897 -27.28 -45.88 33.79
CA GLU A 897 -28.07 -44.76 34.34
C GLU A 897 -27.19 -43.72 35.08
N ALA A 898 -27.70 -42.98 36.08
CA ALA A 898 -27.12 -41.72 36.55
C ALA A 898 -26.07 -41.83 37.68
N GLY A 899 -25.01 -41.03 37.56
CA GLY A 899 -24.01 -40.66 38.56
C GLY A 899 -23.35 -39.33 38.12
N ASP A 900 -22.56 -38.68 38.98
CA ASP A 900 -22.08 -37.31 38.76
C ASP A 900 -21.44 -37.07 37.39
N LYS A 901 -22.08 -36.22 36.59
CA LYS A 901 -21.64 -35.88 35.24
C LYS A 901 -20.68 -34.71 35.29
N ALA A 902 -19.39 -35.02 35.37
CA ALA A 902 -18.30 -34.07 35.11
C ALA A 902 -18.62 -33.22 33.87
N VAL A 903 -18.58 -31.89 34.04
CA VAL A 903 -19.08 -30.96 33.04
C VAL A 903 -18.15 -30.96 31.84
N THR A 904 -18.71 -31.18 30.66
CA THR A 904 -17.97 -31.18 29.39
C THR A 904 -18.50 -30.09 28.48
N ALA A 905 -17.65 -29.60 27.57
CA ALA A 905 -17.93 -28.47 26.68
C ALA A 905 -19.22 -28.59 25.84
N LYS A 906 -19.78 -29.80 25.68
CA LYS A 906 -21.05 -30.04 24.96
C LYS A 906 -22.30 -29.91 25.84
N ASN A 907 -22.15 -29.96 27.16
CA ASN A 907 -23.25 -29.96 28.12
C ASN A 907 -23.41 -28.61 28.84
N MET A 908 -22.39 -27.75 28.84
CA MET A 908 -22.45 -26.42 29.43
C MET A 908 -23.47 -25.54 28.69
N LYS A 909 -24.35 -24.89 29.45
CA LYS A 909 -25.39 -23.95 28.97
C LYS A 909 -25.52 -22.80 29.96
N ILE A 910 -26.11 -21.69 29.51
CA ILE A 910 -26.48 -20.59 30.41
C ILE A 910 -27.47 -21.11 31.47
N GLY A 911 -27.27 -20.71 32.73
CA GLY A 911 -28.09 -21.11 33.88
C GLY A 911 -27.67 -22.42 34.57
N VAL A 912 -26.64 -23.13 34.09
CA VAL A 912 -26.12 -24.33 34.78
C VAL A 912 -25.25 -23.91 35.97
N LYS A 913 -25.65 -24.26 37.19
CA LYS A 913 -24.80 -24.21 38.41
C LYS A 913 -23.74 -25.31 38.33
N VAL A 914 -22.48 -25.00 38.63
CA VAL A 914 -21.35 -25.95 38.65
C VAL A 914 -20.36 -25.60 39.78
N THR A 915 -19.71 -26.60 40.36
CA THR A 915 -18.54 -26.39 41.23
C THR A 915 -17.31 -26.16 40.35
N ALA A 916 -16.53 -25.11 40.63
CA ALA A 916 -15.33 -24.76 39.89
C ALA A 916 -14.15 -24.46 40.82
N LYS A 917 -12.92 -24.68 40.35
CA LYS A 917 -11.67 -24.42 41.09
C LYS A 917 -10.95 -23.19 40.55
N VAL A 918 -10.37 -22.36 41.41
CA VAL A 918 -9.55 -21.22 40.99
C VAL A 918 -8.21 -21.69 40.40
N ASP A 919 -8.11 -21.70 39.07
CA ASP A 919 -6.91 -22.08 38.30
C ASP A 919 -5.93 -20.90 38.12
N GLN A 920 -6.44 -19.68 37.97
CA GLN A 920 -5.59 -18.48 37.91
C GLN A 920 -6.31 -17.22 38.42
N ILE A 921 -5.65 -16.46 39.28
CA ILE A 921 -6.10 -15.13 39.71
C ILE A 921 -5.51 -14.07 38.75
N ARG A 922 -6.31 -13.06 38.35
CA ARG A 922 -5.90 -11.95 37.48
C ARG A 922 -6.46 -10.63 38.00
N ALA A 923 -5.85 -9.50 37.60
CA ALA A 923 -6.18 -8.16 38.10
C ALA A 923 -7.67 -7.72 37.97
N HIS A 924 -8.46 -8.37 37.11
CA HIS A 924 -9.87 -8.06 36.87
C HIS A 924 -10.79 -9.30 36.84
N GLY A 925 -10.37 -10.42 37.47
CA GLY A 925 -11.18 -11.63 37.56
C GLY A 925 -10.38 -12.92 37.74
N LEU A 926 -11.09 -14.06 37.71
CA LEU A 926 -10.52 -15.40 37.89
C LEU A 926 -10.67 -16.23 36.60
N VAL A 927 -9.67 -17.07 36.32
CA VAL A 927 -9.82 -18.25 35.47
C VAL A 927 -10.20 -19.41 36.36
N LEU A 928 -11.32 -20.06 36.04
CA LEU A 928 -11.87 -21.16 36.81
C LEU A 928 -11.80 -22.46 35.98
N ASP A 929 -11.28 -23.54 36.55
CA ASP A 929 -11.41 -24.89 35.99
C ASP A 929 -12.76 -25.48 36.39
N LEU A 930 -13.53 -25.90 35.39
CA LEU A 930 -14.88 -26.45 35.51
C LEU A 930 -14.88 -27.98 35.41
N GLY A 931 -13.69 -28.59 35.37
CA GLY A 931 -13.49 -30.01 35.11
C GLY A 931 -13.49 -30.34 33.61
N GLY A 932 -13.07 -31.56 33.28
CA GLY A 932 -13.09 -32.06 31.90
C GLY A 932 -12.23 -31.27 30.90
N GLY A 933 -11.29 -30.44 31.37
CA GLY A 933 -10.49 -29.53 30.55
C GLY A 933 -11.23 -28.25 30.11
N LEU A 934 -12.43 -27.97 30.63
CA LEU A 934 -13.20 -26.77 30.33
C LEU A 934 -12.83 -25.65 31.32
N ARG A 935 -12.28 -24.54 30.82
CA ARG A 935 -12.01 -23.34 31.62
C ARG A 935 -13.08 -22.28 31.38
N GLY A 936 -13.49 -21.58 32.44
CA GLY A 936 -14.35 -20.41 32.40
C GLY A 936 -13.70 -19.17 32.99
N MET A 937 -14.40 -18.04 32.90
CA MET A 937 -13.93 -16.76 33.41
C MET A 937 -14.98 -16.11 34.31
N TYR A 938 -14.62 -15.89 35.57
CA TYR A 938 -15.36 -15.01 36.49
C TYR A 938 -14.73 -13.61 36.44
N ARG A 939 -15.54 -12.56 36.48
CA ARG A 939 -15.08 -11.16 36.57
C ARG A 939 -15.45 -10.61 37.94
N PHE A 940 -14.54 -9.89 38.58
CA PHE A 940 -14.86 -9.19 39.82
C PHE A 940 -15.91 -8.09 39.53
N GLU A 941 -17.00 -8.11 40.29
CA GLU A 941 -17.99 -7.04 40.31
C GLU A 941 -17.50 -5.88 41.19
N ALA A 942 -18.04 -4.67 41.01
CA ALA A 942 -17.47 -3.45 41.58
C ALA A 942 -17.38 -3.48 43.13
N ASP A 943 -18.36 -4.12 43.77
CA ASP A 943 -18.48 -4.27 45.22
C ASP A 943 -18.25 -5.73 45.69
N GLY A 944 -17.71 -6.58 44.80
CA GLY A 944 -17.56 -8.02 45.04
C GLY A 944 -16.32 -8.39 45.87
N ARG A 945 -16.39 -9.53 46.58
CA ARG A 945 -15.22 -10.13 47.26
C ARG A 945 -14.09 -10.38 46.25
N THR A 946 -12.89 -9.89 46.54
CA THR A 946 -11.67 -10.11 45.72
C THR A 946 -10.71 -11.14 46.31
N ASP A 947 -10.83 -11.45 47.59
CA ASP A 947 -9.94 -12.36 48.31
C ASP A 947 -10.25 -13.83 48.01
N TYR A 948 -9.54 -14.40 47.03
CA TYR A 948 -9.60 -15.80 46.65
C TYR A 948 -8.21 -16.45 46.67
N LYS A 949 -8.15 -17.77 46.83
CA LYS A 949 -6.91 -18.57 46.80
C LYS A 949 -6.90 -19.52 45.62
N LEU A 950 -5.72 -19.80 45.07
CA LEU A 950 -5.54 -20.84 44.05
C LEU A 950 -6.01 -22.20 44.61
N GLY A 951 -6.80 -22.93 43.83
CA GLY A 951 -7.41 -24.21 44.23
C GLY A 951 -8.68 -24.11 45.09
N GLU A 952 -9.11 -22.91 45.49
CA GLU A 952 -10.39 -22.70 46.19
C GLU A 952 -11.57 -23.18 45.32
N GLU A 953 -12.51 -23.92 45.91
CA GLU A 953 -13.72 -24.41 45.24
C GLU A 953 -14.89 -23.43 45.47
N MET A 954 -15.66 -23.16 44.41
CA MET A 954 -16.81 -22.25 44.45
C MET A 954 -17.96 -22.73 43.58
N GLN A 955 -19.19 -22.50 44.04
CA GLN A 955 -20.41 -22.66 43.24
C GLN A 955 -20.56 -21.46 42.31
N VAL A 956 -20.63 -21.71 41.01
CA VAL A 956 -20.71 -20.68 39.97
C VAL A 956 -21.75 -21.04 38.90
N VAL A 957 -22.34 -20.02 38.28
CA VAL A 957 -23.37 -20.19 37.23
C VAL A 957 -22.85 -19.67 35.91
N CYS A 958 -23.04 -20.42 34.83
CA CYS A 958 -22.77 -19.91 33.49
C CYS A 958 -23.77 -18.80 33.14
N SER A 959 -23.34 -17.54 33.17
CA SER A 959 -24.18 -16.37 32.91
C SER A 959 -24.21 -16.01 31.42
N SER A 960 -23.11 -16.21 30.70
CA SER A 960 -23.03 -15.99 29.24
C SER A 960 -21.85 -16.74 28.62
N PHE A 961 -21.64 -16.60 27.31
CA PHE A 961 -20.44 -17.07 26.62
C PHE A 961 -19.74 -15.92 25.90
N SER A 962 -18.41 -15.90 25.98
CA SER A 962 -17.58 -14.97 25.21
C SER A 962 -17.64 -15.25 23.71
N ARG A 963 -17.20 -14.29 22.87
CA ARG A 963 -17.06 -14.46 21.40
C ARG A 963 -16.14 -15.62 20.97
N LYS A 964 -15.38 -16.22 21.90
CA LYS A 964 -14.53 -17.40 21.66
C LYS A 964 -15.13 -18.71 22.20
N GLY A 965 -16.38 -18.71 22.66
CA GLY A 965 -17.05 -19.89 23.23
C GLY A 965 -16.63 -20.25 24.67
N ILE A 966 -15.74 -19.46 25.29
CA ILE A 966 -15.37 -19.62 26.70
C ILE A 966 -16.55 -19.15 27.57
N PRO A 967 -17.06 -19.95 28.53
CA PRO A 967 -18.13 -19.55 29.43
C PRO A 967 -17.68 -18.42 30.37
N VAL A 968 -18.58 -17.46 30.56
CA VAL A 968 -18.47 -16.40 31.57
C VAL A 968 -19.36 -16.80 32.74
N LEU A 969 -18.84 -16.63 33.94
CA LEU A 969 -19.40 -17.16 35.18
C LEU A 969 -19.78 -15.99 36.10
N SER A 970 -20.87 -16.14 36.83
CA SER A 970 -21.16 -15.42 38.08
C SER A 970 -20.98 -16.37 39.25
N LEU A 971 -20.93 -15.86 40.48
CA LEU A 971 -21.21 -16.70 41.65
C LEU A 971 -22.65 -17.26 41.54
N ALA A 972 -22.89 -18.40 42.19
CA ALA A 972 -24.24 -18.83 42.48
C ALA A 972 -24.69 -18.15 43.77
N ASP A 973 -25.89 -17.58 43.77
CA ASP A 973 -26.53 -17.17 45.01
C ASP A 973 -26.83 -18.41 45.86
N ASP A 974 -26.52 -18.30 47.15
CA ASP A 974 -26.87 -19.25 48.20
C ASP A 974 -28.31 -18.95 48.69
N GLU A 975 -29.27 -19.75 48.23
CA GLU A 975 -30.65 -19.85 48.76
C GLU A 975 -30.79 -21.02 49.76
#